data_AF-A0A2E1FQ73-F1
#
_entry.id   AF-A0A2E1FQ73-F1
#
_cell.length_a   1.000
_cell.length_b   1.000
_cell.length_c   1.000
_cell.angle_alpha   90.00
_cell.angle_beta   90.00
_cell.angle_gamma   90.00
#
_symmetry.space_group_name_H-M   'P 1'
#
loop_
_entity.id
_entity.type
_entity.pdbx_description
1 polymer ?
#
loop_
_entity_poly.entity_id
_entity_poly.type
_entity_poly.pdbx_seq_one_letter_code
_entity_poly.pdbx_strand_id
1 'polypeptide(L)'
;MVLQGCTTKRDGRAYRIYHNTTARYNGFYYANEAMAEAEKKIIDLHEPNWDEVLPIFLDTDENSSQQVYPLMERAIEKCSKVVDRHTMNPSKRDKKPMKWPEMNKWIDDNYTVIGRSYYMKEDFVKAEEIFLFLARTLDTPDAQAWSYSWLGRIYLRTDNLIKANNMLAKASQYKDASEEARVHTDLAYAQYYIQKESFGEAVDQIKDAIKEIKKKKDRARPLFILAQCLREMGDSEAAIETFKMVAEIRTPYELEFQSKIQQAMTYERRGGNSAPIIELLEDMLDDSKNTEYFDQVFYALAEVALEDRKREDGINHLETSVYVSEGNSRQLGKSYLRLADLHMEDLHYETAQAYYDSALVHMPEDNSRKEDVTNLASNLTDLVMNLRIIEEQDSLQELCDLSDDERRRVIEGVWEDMVDDLERQKEERDAANSAAILAAGSQGVGMFWPYNGSLRVSGQQNFYDYWGDRVLEDHWRRESKIDALFSNQEEAEDSESEAAQDPYDPASLPTVDEMLSNLPCEPEEKANSLALLAEAYYMAGLDYREKLSDPENAIQTWENLLDRLDSSAFHPTATYQLFRTYLQREINENFTNPFCESCNSEYWSNQITKNYPGSEWAKLIANPDFLDEEEEAYEFERLTYEEYLARYYTRDYQSTLLDIDVLINERPENPLLCKYNLLRAQCVGGLTSYTGDRTPYFDALKEILQDCPDTEEAAFASSILRQLGVDLGSVGEAPEEEEMAANPFVFDPNKEHYFAILIPVDKGSGADVKAQASDFNNAFFESRNLRITSNLLSRTHQIVLVKAFSNLSKGMDYYTVFTGNREMLIDLNSSGLDMFVISSVNYIELFKNKDLDEYIDFFNTHYLSTKSKQEP
;
A
#
# COMPACT_ATOMS: atom_id res chain seq x y z
N MET A 1 -5.93 -62.10 -34.84
CA MET A 1 -6.40 -60.72 -34.63
C MET A 1 -5.17 -59.82 -34.71
N VAL A 2 -5.03 -59.07 -35.79
CA VAL A 2 -3.85 -58.23 -36.05
C VAL A 2 -4.01 -56.93 -35.27
N LEU A 3 -3.14 -56.71 -34.28
CA LEU A 3 -2.85 -55.40 -33.71
C LEU A 3 -2.22 -54.53 -34.82
N GLN A 4 -3.04 -53.94 -35.70
CA GLN A 4 -2.55 -52.86 -36.55
C GLN A 4 -2.43 -51.62 -35.67
N GLY A 5 -1.22 -51.05 -35.60
CA GLY A 5 -0.92 -49.85 -34.82
C GLY A 5 -1.94 -48.73 -35.08
N CYS A 6 -2.40 -48.10 -34.01
CA CYS A 6 -3.35 -46.99 -34.06
C CYS A 6 -2.70 -45.78 -34.75
N THR A 7 -2.99 -45.60 -36.05
CA THR A 7 -2.42 -44.53 -36.87
C THR A 7 -3.40 -43.36 -37.01
N THR A 8 -2.90 -42.13 -36.88
CA THR A 8 -3.65 -40.88 -37.13
C THR A 8 -3.84 -40.58 -38.63
N LYS A 9 -3.23 -41.39 -39.51
CA LYS A 9 -3.25 -41.20 -40.98
C LYS A 9 -4.36 -41.99 -41.70
N ARG A 10 -5.17 -42.76 -40.97
CA ARG A 10 -6.29 -43.54 -41.55
C ARG A 10 -7.61 -43.16 -40.93
N ASP A 11 -8.67 -43.15 -41.74
CA ASP A 11 -10.03 -42.91 -41.29
C ASP A 11 -10.84 -44.23 -41.18
N GLY A 12 -11.66 -44.34 -40.14
CA GLY A 12 -12.52 -45.49 -39.89
C GLY A 12 -13.15 -45.48 -38.51
N ARG A 13 -14.26 -46.21 -38.33
CA ARG A 13 -15.02 -46.22 -37.06
C ARG A 13 -14.15 -46.63 -35.88
N ALA A 14 -13.34 -47.69 -36.04
CA ALA A 14 -12.43 -48.14 -35.00
C ALA A 14 -11.35 -47.09 -34.64
N TYR A 15 -10.76 -46.43 -35.64
CA TYR A 15 -9.75 -45.38 -35.43
C TYR A 15 -10.37 -44.16 -34.75
N ARG A 16 -11.52 -43.67 -35.22
CA ARG A 16 -12.23 -42.55 -34.59
C ARG A 16 -12.66 -42.87 -33.17
N ILE A 17 -13.23 -44.06 -32.90
CA ILE A 17 -13.59 -44.45 -31.52
C ILE A 17 -12.35 -44.47 -30.64
N TYR A 18 -11.26 -45.11 -31.08
CA TYR A 18 -10.01 -45.15 -30.32
C TYR A 18 -9.48 -43.75 -30.00
N HIS A 19 -9.33 -42.88 -31.01
CA HIS A 19 -8.80 -41.54 -30.81
C HIS A 19 -9.73 -40.65 -29.96
N ASN A 20 -11.05 -40.74 -30.14
CA ASN A 20 -12.01 -40.00 -29.32
C ASN A 20 -12.03 -40.49 -27.86
N THR A 21 -12.04 -41.80 -27.62
CA THR A 21 -12.04 -42.36 -26.26
C THR A 21 -10.76 -42.00 -25.53
N THR A 22 -9.62 -42.13 -26.21
CA THR A 22 -8.32 -41.79 -25.61
C THR A 22 -8.19 -40.30 -25.37
N ALA A 23 -8.61 -39.45 -26.31
CA ALA A 23 -8.59 -38.00 -26.14
C ALA A 23 -9.46 -37.53 -24.95
N ARG A 24 -10.65 -38.13 -24.79
CA ARG A 24 -11.55 -37.84 -23.67
C ARG A 24 -10.96 -38.23 -22.32
N TYR A 25 -10.55 -39.50 -22.16
CA TYR A 25 -10.24 -40.04 -20.83
C TYR A 25 -8.77 -39.93 -20.44
N ASN A 26 -7.83 -39.83 -21.38
CA ASN A 26 -6.40 -39.75 -21.04
C ASN A 26 -5.85 -38.31 -21.02
N GLY A 27 -6.48 -37.38 -21.75
CA GLY A 27 -6.09 -35.97 -21.72
C GLY A 27 -7.17 -35.10 -21.13
N PHE A 28 -8.30 -34.95 -21.83
CA PHE A 28 -9.32 -33.97 -21.49
C PHE A 28 -9.85 -34.12 -20.05
N TYR A 29 -10.19 -35.34 -19.63
CA TYR A 29 -10.71 -35.60 -18.28
C TYR A 29 -9.71 -35.19 -17.19
N TYR A 30 -8.48 -35.71 -17.23
CA TYR A 30 -7.46 -35.40 -16.22
C TYR A 30 -7.00 -33.95 -16.25
N ALA A 31 -6.98 -33.32 -17.43
CA ALA A 31 -6.69 -31.89 -17.52
C ALA A 31 -7.79 -31.07 -16.84
N ASN A 32 -9.07 -31.41 -17.02
CA ASN A 32 -10.17 -30.73 -16.33
C ASN A 32 -10.19 -31.01 -14.81
N GLU A 33 -9.75 -32.18 -14.35
CA GLU A 33 -9.54 -32.41 -12.91
C GLU A 33 -8.48 -31.45 -12.34
N ALA A 34 -7.36 -31.28 -13.05
CA ALA A 34 -6.33 -30.31 -12.65
C ALA A 34 -6.83 -28.85 -12.71
N MET A 35 -7.65 -28.49 -13.72
CA MET A 35 -8.28 -27.17 -13.80
C MET A 35 -9.24 -26.94 -12.62
N ALA A 36 -10.05 -27.93 -12.24
CA ALA A 36 -10.98 -27.81 -11.12
C ALA A 36 -10.25 -27.68 -9.77
N GLU A 37 -9.14 -28.40 -9.61
CA GLU A 37 -8.27 -28.26 -8.44
C GLU A 37 -7.65 -26.85 -8.36
N ALA A 38 -7.22 -26.30 -9.51
CA ALA A 38 -6.68 -24.95 -9.57
C ALA A 38 -7.74 -23.88 -9.30
N GLU A 39 -8.93 -24.00 -9.89
CA GLU A 39 -10.07 -23.10 -9.63
C GLU A 39 -10.42 -23.09 -8.14
N LYS A 40 -10.42 -24.26 -7.49
CA LYS A 40 -10.62 -24.34 -6.04
C LYS A 40 -9.50 -23.61 -5.27
N LYS A 41 -8.24 -23.83 -5.64
CA LYS A 41 -7.09 -23.17 -4.98
C LYS A 41 -7.16 -21.65 -5.14
N ILE A 42 -7.60 -21.14 -6.30
CA ILE A 42 -7.80 -19.70 -6.53
C ILE A 42 -8.91 -19.17 -5.62
N ILE A 43 -10.03 -19.89 -5.50
CA ILE A 43 -11.11 -19.52 -4.58
C ILE A 43 -10.63 -19.49 -3.13
N ASP A 44 -9.89 -20.51 -2.70
CA ASP A 44 -9.41 -20.63 -1.32
C ASP A 44 -8.34 -19.56 -0.98
N LEU A 45 -7.63 -19.02 -1.97
CA LEU A 45 -6.63 -17.95 -1.81
C LEU A 45 -7.23 -16.54 -1.95
N HIS A 46 -8.42 -16.41 -2.54
CA HIS A 46 -9.03 -15.12 -2.82
C HIS A 46 -9.84 -14.66 -1.62
N GLU A 47 -9.50 -13.48 -1.10
CA GLU A 47 -10.29 -12.79 -0.09
C GLU A 47 -11.22 -11.77 -0.79
N PRO A 48 -12.54 -12.00 -0.81
CA PRO A 48 -13.47 -11.12 -1.49
C PRO A 48 -13.64 -9.79 -0.76
N ASN A 49 -13.53 -8.69 -1.51
CA ASN A 49 -13.94 -7.37 -1.06
C ASN A 49 -15.45 -7.18 -1.29
N TRP A 50 -16.25 -7.42 -0.25
CA TRP A 50 -17.72 -7.34 -0.33
C TRP A 50 -18.29 -5.93 -0.48
N ASP A 51 -17.48 -4.88 -0.25
CA ASP A 51 -17.92 -3.48 -0.34
C ASP A 51 -18.07 -3.02 -1.79
N GLU A 52 -17.25 -3.59 -2.67
CA GLU A 52 -17.21 -3.29 -4.09
C GLU A 52 -18.02 -4.30 -4.91
N VAL A 53 -18.38 -3.90 -6.14
CA VAL A 53 -18.97 -4.82 -7.11
C VAL A 53 -17.96 -5.94 -7.39
N LEU A 54 -18.29 -7.16 -6.98
CA LEU A 54 -17.39 -8.28 -7.11
C LEU A 54 -17.10 -8.59 -8.58
N PRO A 55 -15.88 -9.04 -8.91
CA PRO A 55 -15.58 -9.50 -10.24
C PRO A 55 -16.42 -10.75 -10.56
N ILE A 56 -16.95 -10.81 -11.77
CA ILE A 56 -17.73 -11.95 -12.27
C ILE A 56 -16.86 -13.20 -12.35
N PHE A 57 -15.62 -13.03 -12.80
CA PHE A 57 -14.63 -14.08 -12.86
C PHE A 57 -13.58 -13.88 -11.78
N LEU A 58 -13.34 -14.93 -10.99
CA LEU A 58 -12.18 -14.99 -10.10
C LEU A 58 -10.98 -15.42 -10.93
N ASP A 59 -10.19 -14.45 -11.36
CA ASP A 59 -8.97 -14.71 -12.10
C ASP A 59 -7.76 -14.76 -11.17
N THR A 60 -6.66 -15.33 -11.64
CA THR A 60 -5.39 -15.33 -10.91
C THR A 60 -4.76 -13.94 -10.89
N ASP A 61 -4.02 -13.66 -9.82
CA ASP A 61 -3.01 -12.59 -9.68
C ASP A 61 -1.59 -13.18 -9.66
N GLU A 62 -0.56 -12.35 -9.51
CA GLU A 62 0.85 -12.79 -9.54
C GLU A 62 1.14 -13.92 -8.53
N ASN A 63 0.56 -13.87 -7.33
CA ASN A 63 0.78 -14.86 -6.27
C ASN A 63 -0.02 -16.15 -6.51
N SER A 64 -1.34 -16.04 -6.68
CA SER A 64 -2.23 -17.18 -6.90
C SER A 64 -1.91 -17.93 -8.20
N SER A 65 -1.47 -17.21 -9.25
CA SER A 65 -0.94 -17.78 -10.49
C SER A 65 0.23 -18.72 -10.21
N GLN A 66 1.27 -18.27 -9.50
CA GLN A 66 2.42 -19.11 -9.14
C GLN A 66 2.01 -20.38 -8.37
N GLN A 67 1.02 -20.27 -7.51
CA GLN A 67 0.52 -21.40 -6.72
C GLN A 67 -0.23 -22.46 -7.54
N VAL A 68 -0.83 -22.09 -8.68
CA VAL A 68 -1.55 -23.04 -9.56
C VAL A 68 -0.72 -23.51 -10.76
N TYR A 69 0.48 -22.96 -10.98
CA TYR A 69 1.36 -23.32 -12.10
C TYR A 69 1.54 -24.84 -12.30
N PRO A 70 1.79 -25.67 -11.26
CA PRO A 70 1.97 -27.11 -11.44
C PRO A 70 0.73 -27.81 -11.99
N LEU A 71 -0.45 -27.35 -11.59
CA LEU A 71 -1.74 -27.87 -12.08
C LEU A 71 -1.96 -27.46 -13.53
N MET A 72 -1.59 -26.22 -13.88
CA MET A 72 -1.66 -25.71 -15.25
C MET A 72 -0.68 -26.42 -16.19
N GLU A 73 0.56 -26.67 -15.76
CA GLU A 73 1.53 -27.47 -16.53
C GLU A 73 1.02 -28.90 -16.77
N ARG A 74 0.46 -29.54 -15.74
CA ARG A 74 -0.17 -30.85 -15.87
C ARG A 74 -1.31 -30.82 -16.90
N ALA A 75 -2.18 -29.82 -16.84
CA ALA A 75 -3.28 -29.68 -17.80
C ALA A 75 -2.75 -29.49 -19.24
N ILE A 76 -1.76 -28.60 -19.43
CA ILE A 76 -1.10 -28.35 -20.71
C ILE A 76 -0.44 -29.61 -21.25
N GLU A 77 0.34 -30.33 -20.44
CA GLU A 77 1.06 -31.55 -20.84
C GLU A 77 0.08 -32.63 -21.32
N LYS A 78 -0.99 -32.87 -20.57
CA LYS A 78 -2.02 -33.86 -20.91
C LYS A 78 -2.75 -33.50 -22.20
N CYS A 79 -3.14 -32.24 -22.36
CA CYS A 79 -3.85 -31.77 -23.54
C CYS A 79 -2.94 -31.72 -24.77
N SER A 80 -1.70 -31.25 -24.66
CA SER A 80 -0.73 -31.23 -25.77
C SER A 80 -0.42 -32.63 -26.27
N LYS A 81 -0.27 -33.62 -25.36
CA LYS A 81 -0.12 -35.03 -25.75
C LYS A 81 -1.32 -35.55 -26.55
N VAL A 82 -2.54 -35.11 -26.23
CA VAL A 82 -3.74 -35.46 -27.00
C VAL A 82 -3.73 -34.80 -28.37
N VAL A 83 -3.46 -33.50 -28.43
CA VAL A 83 -3.36 -32.75 -29.68
C VAL A 83 -2.32 -33.40 -30.61
N ASP A 84 -1.13 -33.74 -30.11
CA ASP A 84 -0.06 -34.31 -30.91
C ASP A 84 -0.38 -35.73 -31.40
N ARG A 85 -0.90 -36.59 -30.52
CA ARG A 85 -1.03 -38.04 -30.79
C ARG A 85 -2.40 -38.45 -31.32
N HIS A 86 -3.42 -37.61 -31.16
CA HIS A 86 -4.80 -37.95 -31.47
C HIS A 86 -5.47 -36.99 -32.46
N THR A 87 -4.76 -35.98 -32.97
CA THR A 87 -5.21 -35.22 -34.15
C THR A 87 -5.15 -36.11 -35.40
N MET A 88 -6.32 -36.42 -35.95
CA MET A 88 -6.44 -37.29 -37.12
C MET A 88 -6.34 -36.47 -38.41
N ASN A 89 -5.30 -36.74 -39.21
CA ASN A 89 -5.03 -36.07 -40.49
C ASN A 89 -4.85 -37.10 -41.63
N PRO A 90 -5.90 -37.87 -41.98
CA PRO A 90 -5.85 -38.84 -43.08
C PRO A 90 -5.82 -38.14 -44.45
N SER A 91 -5.15 -38.78 -45.41
CA SER A 91 -5.09 -38.30 -46.79
C SER A 91 -6.49 -38.29 -47.43
N LYS A 92 -6.71 -37.50 -48.51
CA LYS A 92 -8.00 -37.49 -49.23
C LYS A 92 -8.45 -38.90 -49.67
N ARG A 93 -7.52 -39.81 -49.94
CA ARG A 93 -7.80 -41.21 -50.35
C ARG A 93 -8.21 -42.09 -49.17
N ASP A 94 -7.73 -41.78 -47.97
CA ASP A 94 -7.98 -42.55 -46.75
C ASP A 94 -9.17 -42.04 -45.94
N LYS A 95 -9.73 -40.87 -46.30
CA LYS A 95 -10.96 -40.31 -45.70
C LYS A 95 -12.18 -41.14 -46.10
N LYS A 96 -13.01 -41.48 -45.12
CA LYS A 96 -14.25 -42.23 -45.35
C LYS A 96 -15.46 -41.30 -45.28
N PRO A 97 -16.43 -41.42 -46.22
CA PRO A 97 -17.68 -40.68 -46.13
C PRO A 97 -18.48 -41.23 -44.94
N MET A 98 -18.51 -40.47 -43.85
CA MET A 98 -19.18 -40.85 -42.61
C MET A 98 -20.17 -39.75 -42.19
N LYS A 99 -21.27 -40.16 -41.54
CA LYS A 99 -22.35 -39.27 -41.08
C LYS A 99 -21.92 -38.25 -40.01
N TRP A 100 -20.83 -38.57 -39.31
CA TRP A 100 -20.16 -37.73 -38.31
C TRP A 100 -18.92 -37.17 -39.01
N PRO A 101 -18.89 -35.89 -39.39
CA PRO A 101 -17.80 -35.32 -40.19
C PRO A 101 -16.52 -35.12 -39.37
N GLU A 102 -16.66 -34.81 -38.09
CA GLU A 102 -15.53 -34.67 -37.14
C GLU A 102 -14.83 -36.01 -36.91
N MET A 103 -13.51 -35.99 -37.00
CA MET A 103 -12.68 -37.18 -36.81
C MET A 103 -12.40 -37.45 -35.34
N ASN A 104 -12.06 -36.38 -34.62
CA ASN A 104 -11.89 -36.37 -33.17
C ASN A 104 -12.49 -35.07 -32.64
N LYS A 105 -13.55 -35.19 -31.83
CA LYS A 105 -14.37 -34.08 -31.35
C LYS A 105 -13.86 -33.42 -30.06
N TRP A 106 -12.68 -33.85 -29.60
CA TRP A 106 -12.08 -33.35 -28.34
C TRP A 106 -10.84 -32.51 -28.61
N ILE A 107 -10.43 -32.32 -29.86
CA ILE A 107 -9.16 -31.63 -30.16
C ILE A 107 -9.27 -30.14 -29.83
N ASP A 108 -10.34 -29.51 -30.28
CA ASP A 108 -10.75 -28.16 -29.92
C ASP A 108 -10.92 -27.99 -28.40
N ASP A 109 -11.63 -28.90 -27.74
CA ASP A 109 -11.78 -28.90 -26.28
C ASP A 109 -10.43 -28.92 -25.54
N ASN A 110 -9.47 -29.73 -26.01
CA ASN A 110 -8.13 -29.79 -25.43
C ASN A 110 -7.35 -28.49 -25.68
N TYR A 111 -7.46 -27.87 -26.85
CA TYR A 111 -6.87 -26.55 -27.10
C TYR A 111 -7.48 -25.47 -26.21
N THR A 112 -8.79 -25.49 -25.99
CA THR A 112 -9.46 -24.57 -25.05
C THR A 112 -8.88 -24.72 -23.64
N VAL A 113 -8.67 -25.95 -23.16
CA VAL A 113 -8.04 -26.17 -21.85
C VAL A 113 -6.60 -25.65 -21.82
N ILE A 114 -5.80 -25.84 -22.88
CA ILE A 114 -4.44 -25.28 -22.96
C ILE A 114 -4.48 -23.74 -22.91
N GLY A 115 -5.36 -23.11 -23.68
CA GLY A 115 -5.52 -21.65 -23.70
C GLY A 115 -5.91 -21.10 -22.33
N ARG A 116 -6.89 -21.73 -21.66
CA ARG A 116 -7.30 -21.40 -20.29
C ARG A 116 -6.16 -21.61 -19.28
N SER A 117 -5.37 -22.66 -19.45
CA SER A 117 -4.23 -22.93 -18.57
C SER A 117 -3.17 -21.84 -18.71
N TYR A 118 -2.85 -21.39 -19.92
CA TYR A 118 -1.94 -20.24 -20.10
C TYR A 118 -2.52 -18.94 -19.57
N TYR A 119 -3.83 -18.72 -19.68
CA TYR A 119 -4.50 -17.57 -19.07
C TYR A 119 -4.36 -17.56 -17.55
N MET A 120 -4.61 -18.69 -16.88
CA MET A 120 -4.42 -18.84 -15.41
C MET A 120 -2.96 -18.81 -14.99
N LYS A 121 -2.02 -18.94 -15.94
CA LYS A 121 -0.59 -18.71 -15.70
C LYS A 121 -0.16 -17.27 -15.95
N GLU A 122 -1.08 -16.41 -16.36
CA GLU A 122 -0.84 -15.04 -16.84
C GLU A 122 0.07 -14.95 -18.08
N ASP A 123 0.29 -16.06 -18.80
CA ASP A 123 0.95 -16.06 -20.12
C ASP A 123 -0.07 -15.69 -21.20
N PHE A 124 -0.55 -14.44 -21.12
CA PHE A 124 -1.64 -13.92 -21.96
C PHE A 124 -1.31 -13.98 -23.45
N VAL A 125 -0.03 -13.84 -23.82
CA VAL A 125 0.43 -13.92 -25.21
C VAL A 125 0.17 -15.32 -25.78
N LYS A 126 0.57 -16.39 -25.08
CA LYS A 126 0.29 -17.75 -25.55
C LYS A 126 -1.18 -18.10 -25.52
N ALA A 127 -1.91 -17.63 -24.50
CA ALA A 127 -3.35 -17.81 -24.43
C ALA A 127 -4.03 -17.17 -25.66
N GLU A 128 -3.65 -15.94 -26.00
CA GLU A 128 -4.15 -15.22 -27.18
C GLU A 128 -3.84 -15.98 -28.48
N GLU A 129 -2.60 -16.45 -28.67
CA GLU A 129 -2.22 -17.23 -29.85
C GLU A 129 -3.11 -18.47 -30.04
N ILE A 130 -3.42 -19.19 -28.96
CA ILE A 130 -4.25 -20.40 -28.99
C ILE A 130 -5.70 -20.06 -29.34
N PHE A 131 -6.30 -19.06 -28.71
CA PHE A 131 -7.69 -18.70 -29.01
C PHE A 131 -7.84 -18.06 -30.39
N LEU A 132 -6.84 -17.31 -30.87
CA LEU A 132 -6.78 -16.86 -32.26
C LEU A 132 -6.66 -18.03 -33.24
N PHE A 133 -5.87 -19.06 -32.89
CA PHE A 133 -5.79 -20.28 -33.70
C PHE A 133 -7.14 -21.00 -33.76
N LEU A 134 -7.84 -21.16 -32.63
CA LEU A 134 -9.17 -21.78 -32.59
C LEU A 134 -10.19 -21.00 -33.41
N ALA A 135 -10.26 -19.68 -33.23
CA ALA A 135 -11.16 -18.80 -33.99
C ALA A 135 -10.88 -18.84 -35.51
N ARG A 136 -9.63 -19.10 -35.94
CA ARG A 136 -9.27 -19.18 -37.36
C ARG A 136 -9.47 -20.56 -37.97
N THR A 137 -9.42 -21.62 -37.16
CA THR A 137 -9.39 -23.01 -37.66
C THR A 137 -10.73 -23.72 -37.56
N LEU A 138 -11.60 -23.30 -36.64
CA LEU A 138 -12.91 -23.90 -36.39
C LEU A 138 -14.00 -22.93 -36.81
N ASP A 139 -15.03 -23.40 -37.52
CA ASP A 139 -16.13 -22.56 -38.03
C ASP A 139 -17.48 -22.88 -37.36
N THR A 140 -17.45 -23.66 -36.27
CA THR A 140 -18.66 -23.96 -35.51
C THR A 140 -19.04 -22.77 -34.65
N PRO A 141 -20.35 -22.44 -34.51
CA PRO A 141 -20.80 -21.33 -33.65
C PRO A 141 -20.24 -21.41 -32.23
N ASP A 142 -20.18 -22.61 -31.66
CA ASP A 142 -19.71 -22.85 -30.30
C ASP A 142 -18.22 -22.51 -30.13
N ALA A 143 -17.35 -23.08 -30.96
CA ALA A 143 -15.92 -22.78 -30.92
C ALA A 143 -15.61 -21.30 -31.19
N GLN A 144 -16.38 -20.64 -32.07
CA GLN A 144 -16.22 -19.22 -32.35
C GLN A 144 -16.62 -18.36 -31.14
N ALA A 145 -17.79 -18.63 -30.53
CA ALA A 145 -18.25 -17.93 -29.34
C ALA A 145 -17.25 -18.06 -28.19
N TRP A 146 -16.81 -19.29 -27.88
CA TRP A 146 -15.80 -19.54 -26.86
C TRP A 146 -14.48 -18.81 -27.14
N SER A 147 -13.95 -18.93 -28.35
CA SER A 147 -12.65 -18.33 -28.69
C SER A 147 -12.68 -16.81 -28.55
N TYR A 148 -13.69 -16.15 -29.10
CA TYR A 148 -13.81 -14.70 -29.00
C TYR A 148 -14.12 -14.23 -27.58
N SER A 149 -14.90 -15.00 -26.81
CA SER A 149 -15.19 -14.65 -25.42
C SER A 149 -13.94 -14.72 -24.54
N TRP A 150 -13.11 -15.75 -24.70
CA TRP A 150 -11.82 -15.85 -24.01
C TRP A 150 -10.80 -14.80 -24.47
N LEU A 151 -10.76 -14.45 -25.77
CA LEU A 151 -9.96 -13.32 -26.24
C LEU A 151 -10.42 -12.00 -25.60
N GLY A 152 -11.73 -11.82 -25.44
CA GLY A 152 -12.31 -10.71 -24.69
C GLY A 152 -11.75 -10.63 -23.27
N ARG A 153 -11.80 -11.74 -22.52
CA ARG A 153 -11.25 -11.83 -21.16
C ARG A 153 -9.74 -11.58 -21.08
N ILE A 154 -8.97 -12.08 -22.04
CA ILE A 154 -7.53 -11.79 -22.14
C ILE A 154 -7.31 -10.29 -22.25
N TYR A 155 -8.05 -9.63 -23.16
CA TYR A 155 -7.88 -8.19 -23.36
C TYR A 155 -8.41 -7.35 -22.20
N LEU A 156 -9.40 -7.82 -21.42
CA LEU A 156 -9.79 -7.18 -20.15
C LEU A 156 -8.64 -7.23 -19.14
N ARG A 157 -7.98 -8.38 -19.01
CA ARG A 157 -6.83 -8.54 -18.10
C ARG A 157 -5.61 -7.74 -18.49
N THR A 158 -5.40 -7.48 -19.78
CA THR A 158 -4.31 -6.63 -20.28
C THR A 158 -4.73 -5.17 -20.46
N ASP A 159 -5.85 -4.76 -19.85
CA ASP A 159 -6.44 -3.41 -19.91
C ASP A 159 -6.61 -2.83 -21.34
N ASN A 160 -6.85 -3.70 -22.32
CA ASN A 160 -7.10 -3.31 -23.71
C ASN A 160 -8.60 -3.33 -24.01
N LEU A 161 -9.33 -2.39 -23.42
CA LEU A 161 -10.79 -2.31 -23.49
C LEU A 161 -11.34 -2.26 -24.92
N ILE A 162 -10.63 -1.63 -25.86
CA ILE A 162 -11.03 -1.57 -27.28
C ILE A 162 -11.01 -2.96 -27.92
N LYS A 163 -9.93 -3.72 -27.74
CA LYS A 163 -9.86 -5.08 -28.28
C LYS A 163 -10.81 -6.01 -27.56
N ALA A 164 -10.98 -5.86 -26.24
CA ALA A 164 -11.93 -6.63 -25.45
C ALA A 164 -13.36 -6.49 -26.00
N ASN A 165 -13.84 -5.26 -26.14
CA ASN A 165 -15.16 -4.97 -26.70
C ASN A 165 -15.33 -5.56 -28.11
N ASN A 166 -14.33 -5.38 -28.98
CA ASN A 166 -14.37 -5.91 -30.34
C ASN A 166 -14.48 -7.45 -30.39
N MET A 167 -13.81 -8.16 -29.49
CA MET A 167 -13.90 -9.63 -29.45
C MET A 167 -15.22 -10.09 -28.84
N LEU A 168 -15.66 -9.48 -27.74
CA LEU A 168 -16.91 -9.86 -27.09
C LEU A 168 -18.13 -9.55 -27.98
N ALA A 169 -18.12 -8.44 -28.72
CA ALA A 169 -19.12 -8.15 -29.74
C ALA A 169 -19.12 -9.13 -30.92
N LYS A 170 -17.99 -9.80 -31.21
CA LYS A 170 -17.96 -10.93 -32.17
C LYS A 170 -18.54 -12.19 -31.54
N ALA A 171 -18.19 -12.49 -30.29
CA ALA A 171 -18.71 -13.65 -29.58
C ALA A 171 -20.25 -13.62 -29.50
N SER A 172 -20.84 -12.46 -29.19
CA SER A 172 -22.30 -12.30 -29.05
C SER A 172 -23.10 -12.42 -30.35
N GLN A 173 -22.44 -12.39 -31.51
CA GLN A 173 -23.11 -12.62 -32.81
C GLN A 173 -23.51 -14.08 -33.01
N TYR A 174 -22.87 -15.03 -32.31
CA TYR A 174 -23.10 -16.46 -32.46
C TYR A 174 -24.28 -16.94 -31.59
N LYS A 175 -25.50 -16.51 -31.93
CA LYS A 175 -26.73 -16.85 -31.19
C LYS A 175 -27.04 -18.35 -31.14
N ASP A 176 -26.61 -19.10 -32.15
CA ASP A 176 -26.80 -20.55 -32.25
C ASP A 176 -25.73 -21.38 -31.48
N ALA A 177 -24.83 -20.73 -30.73
CA ALA A 177 -23.86 -21.42 -29.87
C ALA A 177 -24.54 -22.19 -28.73
N SER A 178 -23.79 -22.98 -27.96
CA SER A 178 -24.34 -23.62 -26.75
C SER A 178 -24.79 -22.58 -25.73
N GLU A 179 -25.72 -22.97 -24.86
CA GLU A 179 -26.15 -22.14 -23.72
C GLU A 179 -24.96 -21.77 -22.84
N GLU A 180 -24.05 -22.72 -22.61
CA GLU A 180 -22.83 -22.50 -21.82
C GLU A 180 -21.91 -21.44 -22.45
N ALA A 181 -21.72 -21.45 -23.78
CA ALA A 181 -20.93 -20.45 -24.49
C ALA A 181 -21.56 -19.06 -24.46
N ARG A 182 -22.90 -18.99 -24.61
CA ARG A 182 -23.64 -17.72 -24.51
C ARG A 182 -23.54 -17.13 -23.10
N VAL A 183 -23.79 -17.93 -22.07
CA VAL A 183 -23.66 -17.50 -20.66
C VAL A 183 -22.26 -16.95 -20.38
N HIS A 184 -21.20 -17.64 -20.80
CA HIS A 184 -19.84 -17.13 -20.60
C HIS A 184 -19.59 -15.83 -21.37
N THR A 185 -20.14 -15.70 -22.59
CA THR A 185 -20.04 -14.48 -23.40
C THR A 185 -20.73 -13.30 -22.72
N ASP A 186 -21.97 -13.48 -22.28
CA ASP A 186 -22.76 -12.44 -21.62
C ASP A 186 -22.09 -12.02 -20.30
N LEU A 187 -21.61 -12.97 -19.50
CA LEU A 187 -20.86 -12.69 -18.27
C LEU A 187 -19.52 -11.97 -18.53
N ALA A 188 -18.79 -12.31 -19.60
CA ALA A 188 -17.58 -11.60 -19.99
C ALA A 188 -17.88 -10.17 -20.46
N TYR A 189 -19.02 -9.95 -21.12
CA TYR A 189 -19.46 -8.62 -21.54
C TYR A 189 -19.96 -7.79 -20.35
N ALA A 190 -20.64 -8.41 -19.39
CA ALA A 190 -20.96 -7.79 -18.11
C ALA A 190 -19.70 -7.35 -17.36
N GLN A 191 -18.64 -8.18 -17.32
CA GLN A 191 -17.37 -7.81 -16.68
C GLN A 191 -16.73 -6.59 -17.36
N TYR A 192 -16.78 -6.53 -18.69
CA TYR A 192 -16.33 -5.35 -19.44
C TYR A 192 -17.09 -4.08 -19.02
N TYR A 193 -18.42 -4.17 -18.85
CA TYR A 193 -19.23 -3.03 -18.43
C TYR A 193 -19.00 -2.63 -16.97
N ILE A 194 -18.79 -3.60 -16.07
CA ILE A 194 -18.42 -3.34 -14.66
C ILE A 194 -17.09 -2.58 -14.59
N GLN A 195 -16.06 -3.02 -15.33
CA GLN A 195 -14.75 -2.35 -15.36
C GLN A 195 -14.82 -0.93 -15.94
N LYS A 196 -15.86 -0.64 -16.74
CA LYS A 196 -16.13 0.70 -17.29
C LYS A 196 -17.16 1.48 -16.46
N GLU A 197 -17.52 0.98 -15.28
CA GLU A 197 -18.53 1.56 -14.37
C GLU A 197 -19.90 1.81 -15.05
N SER A 198 -20.18 1.09 -16.14
CA SER A 198 -21.41 1.19 -16.92
C SER A 198 -22.39 0.13 -16.42
N PHE A 199 -22.87 0.30 -15.17
CA PHE A 199 -23.63 -0.71 -14.45
C PHE A 199 -24.98 -1.06 -15.10
N GLY A 200 -25.62 -0.12 -15.79
CA GLY A 200 -26.87 -0.37 -16.51
C GLY A 200 -26.74 -1.45 -17.58
N GLU A 201 -25.71 -1.34 -18.43
CA GLU A 201 -25.41 -2.35 -19.44
C GLU A 201 -24.94 -3.66 -18.82
N ALA A 202 -24.20 -3.62 -17.70
CA ALA A 202 -23.81 -4.83 -16.97
C ALA A 202 -25.03 -5.60 -16.45
N VAL A 203 -26.01 -4.91 -15.86
CA VAL A 203 -27.28 -5.48 -15.37
C VAL A 203 -28.01 -6.23 -16.47
N ASP A 204 -28.10 -5.67 -17.67
CA ASP A 204 -28.77 -6.30 -18.81
C ASP A 204 -28.06 -7.61 -19.22
N GLN A 205 -26.73 -7.58 -19.34
CA GLN A 205 -25.93 -8.77 -19.67
C GLN A 205 -26.04 -9.86 -18.61
N ILE A 206 -25.98 -9.51 -17.32
CA ILE A 206 -26.10 -10.48 -16.22
C ILE A 206 -27.51 -11.09 -16.21
N LYS A 207 -28.56 -10.30 -16.42
CA LYS A 207 -29.94 -10.81 -16.52
C LYS A 207 -30.11 -11.78 -17.67
N ASP A 208 -29.50 -11.52 -18.82
CA ASP A 208 -29.53 -12.43 -19.97
C ASP A 208 -28.78 -13.74 -19.67
N ALA A 209 -27.60 -13.66 -19.06
CA ALA A 209 -26.86 -14.84 -18.61
C ALA A 209 -27.69 -15.71 -17.62
N ILE A 210 -28.31 -15.09 -16.60
CA ILE A 210 -29.07 -15.81 -15.56
C ILE A 210 -30.26 -16.59 -16.12
N LYS A 211 -30.92 -16.09 -17.18
CA LYS A 211 -32.04 -16.78 -17.84
C LYS A 211 -31.62 -18.13 -18.42
N GLU A 212 -30.39 -18.21 -18.92
CA GLU A 212 -29.83 -19.38 -19.60
C GLU A 212 -29.14 -20.36 -18.62
N ILE A 213 -28.72 -19.91 -17.43
CA ILE A 213 -28.09 -20.77 -16.41
C ILE A 213 -29.11 -21.81 -15.89
N LYS A 214 -28.86 -23.10 -16.12
CA LYS A 214 -29.76 -24.20 -15.72
C LYS A 214 -29.78 -24.49 -14.22
N LYS A 215 -28.62 -24.54 -13.58
CA LYS A 215 -28.51 -24.96 -12.18
C LYS A 215 -28.76 -23.76 -11.26
N LYS A 216 -29.73 -23.87 -10.34
CA LYS A 216 -30.06 -22.78 -9.39
C LYS A 216 -28.85 -22.32 -8.57
N LYS A 217 -27.99 -23.25 -8.14
CA LYS A 217 -26.72 -22.95 -7.44
C LYS A 217 -25.82 -21.99 -8.23
N ASP A 218 -25.69 -22.21 -9.53
CA ASP A 218 -24.74 -21.47 -10.37
C ASP A 218 -25.25 -20.05 -10.68
N ARG A 219 -26.51 -19.73 -10.33
CA ARG A 219 -27.09 -18.39 -10.43
C ARG A 219 -26.74 -17.48 -9.26
N ALA A 220 -26.29 -18.03 -8.14
CA ALA A 220 -26.14 -17.27 -6.90
C ALA A 220 -25.12 -16.12 -7.01
N ARG A 221 -23.90 -16.41 -7.48
CA ARG A 221 -22.86 -15.38 -7.63
C ARG A 221 -23.26 -14.31 -8.68
N PRO A 222 -23.75 -14.66 -9.89
CA PRO A 222 -24.26 -13.66 -10.82
C PRO A 222 -25.42 -12.82 -10.25
N LEU A 223 -26.33 -13.41 -9.45
CA LEU A 223 -27.40 -12.66 -8.79
C LEU A 223 -26.86 -11.70 -7.72
N PHE A 224 -25.84 -12.10 -6.97
CA PHE A 224 -25.20 -11.22 -6.00
C PHE A 224 -24.56 -10.01 -6.68
N ILE A 225 -23.81 -10.24 -7.76
CA ILE A 225 -23.19 -9.16 -8.55
C ILE A 225 -24.26 -8.29 -9.22
N LEU A 226 -25.35 -8.89 -9.70
CA LEU A 226 -26.50 -8.14 -10.21
C LEU A 226 -27.07 -7.19 -9.16
N ALA A 227 -27.23 -7.66 -7.91
CA ALA A 227 -27.72 -6.85 -6.81
C ALA A 227 -26.75 -5.69 -6.49
N GLN A 228 -25.45 -5.96 -6.47
CA GLN A 228 -24.43 -4.91 -6.31
C GLN A 228 -24.51 -3.88 -7.44
N CYS A 229 -24.60 -4.29 -8.71
CA CYS A 229 -24.75 -3.34 -9.82
C CYS A 229 -26.06 -2.53 -9.74
N LEU A 230 -27.17 -3.13 -9.29
CA LEU A 230 -28.43 -2.41 -9.06
C LEU A 230 -28.29 -1.36 -7.94
N ARG A 231 -27.56 -1.68 -6.88
CA ARG A 231 -27.23 -0.75 -5.79
C ARG A 231 -26.40 0.42 -6.30
N GLU A 232 -25.35 0.18 -7.08
CA GLU A 232 -24.53 1.25 -7.68
C GLU A 232 -25.33 2.14 -8.65
N MET A 233 -26.42 1.63 -9.23
CA MET A 233 -27.35 2.42 -10.03
C MET A 233 -28.36 3.25 -9.21
N GLY A 234 -28.39 3.07 -7.89
CA GLY A 234 -29.38 3.68 -6.98
C GLY A 234 -30.77 3.02 -7.05
N ASP A 235 -30.90 1.81 -7.60
CA ASP A 235 -32.15 1.04 -7.61
C ASP A 235 -32.20 0.12 -6.38
N SER A 236 -32.32 0.75 -5.21
CA SER A 236 -32.21 0.11 -3.89
C SER A 236 -33.31 -0.94 -3.64
N GLU A 237 -34.53 -0.72 -4.17
CA GLU A 237 -35.63 -1.69 -4.07
C GLU A 237 -35.30 -2.98 -4.85
N ALA A 238 -34.84 -2.86 -6.11
CA ALA A 238 -34.49 -4.02 -6.92
C ALA A 238 -33.24 -4.73 -6.37
N ALA A 239 -32.27 -3.99 -5.84
CA ALA A 239 -31.07 -4.54 -5.22
C ALA A 239 -31.43 -5.37 -3.98
N ILE A 240 -32.23 -4.84 -3.05
CA ILE A 240 -32.71 -5.53 -1.84
C ILE A 240 -33.41 -6.85 -2.18
N GLU A 241 -34.36 -6.82 -3.12
CA GLU A 241 -35.07 -8.04 -3.54
C GLU A 241 -34.12 -9.05 -4.20
N THR A 242 -33.10 -8.57 -4.93
CA THR A 242 -32.11 -9.45 -5.56
C THR A 242 -31.16 -10.09 -4.55
N PHE A 243 -30.69 -9.35 -3.54
CA PHE A 243 -29.91 -9.92 -2.44
C PHE A 243 -30.72 -10.97 -1.66
N LYS A 244 -31.99 -10.70 -1.38
CA LYS A 244 -32.89 -11.67 -0.75
C LYS A 244 -33.01 -12.95 -1.57
N MET A 245 -33.15 -12.84 -2.90
CA MET A 245 -33.16 -14.01 -3.79
C MET A 245 -31.87 -14.84 -3.67
N VAL A 246 -30.70 -14.22 -3.43
CA VAL A 246 -29.43 -14.94 -3.21
C VAL A 246 -29.46 -15.67 -1.87
N ALA A 247 -29.89 -15.02 -0.79
CA ALA A 247 -29.98 -15.63 0.54
C ALA A 247 -30.94 -16.84 0.58
N GLU A 248 -31.94 -16.90 -0.30
CA GLU A 248 -32.86 -18.05 -0.43
C GLU A 248 -32.32 -19.19 -1.31
N ILE A 249 -31.22 -18.98 -2.04
CA ILE A 249 -30.54 -20.04 -2.79
C ILE A 249 -29.62 -20.80 -1.85
N ARG A 250 -29.53 -22.13 -2.01
CA ARG A 250 -28.51 -22.93 -1.32
C ARG A 250 -27.11 -22.56 -1.84
N THR A 251 -26.41 -21.72 -1.09
CA THR A 251 -25.08 -21.16 -1.38
C THR A 251 -24.05 -21.54 -0.31
N PRO A 252 -22.74 -21.26 -0.52
CA PRO A 252 -21.80 -21.19 0.58
C PRO A 252 -22.29 -20.21 1.64
N TYR A 253 -22.03 -20.52 2.92
CA TYR A 253 -22.56 -19.76 4.05
C TYR A 253 -22.21 -18.27 3.99
N GLU A 254 -20.96 -17.95 3.69
CA GLU A 254 -20.48 -16.57 3.59
C GLU A 254 -21.27 -15.76 2.56
N LEU A 255 -21.59 -16.32 1.38
CA LEU A 255 -22.39 -15.61 0.38
C LEU A 255 -23.83 -15.39 0.85
N GLU A 256 -24.42 -16.33 1.61
CA GLU A 256 -25.73 -16.13 2.24
C GLU A 256 -25.68 -15.00 3.27
N PHE A 257 -24.69 -15.03 4.16
CA PHE A 257 -24.46 -14.01 5.18
C PHE A 257 -24.31 -12.63 4.55
N GLN A 258 -23.39 -12.50 3.59
CA GLN A 258 -23.12 -11.26 2.88
C GLN A 258 -24.32 -10.76 2.11
N SER A 259 -25.18 -11.64 1.58
CA SER A 259 -26.42 -11.20 0.93
C SER A 259 -27.35 -10.49 1.91
N LYS A 260 -27.45 -10.97 3.15
CA LYS A 260 -28.27 -10.33 4.19
C LYS A 260 -27.65 -9.02 4.69
N ILE A 261 -26.33 -8.98 4.88
CA ILE A 261 -25.61 -7.73 5.22
C ILE A 261 -25.79 -6.68 4.13
N GLN A 262 -25.54 -7.05 2.86
CA GLN A 262 -25.65 -6.12 1.75
C GLN A 262 -27.10 -5.67 1.51
N GLN A 263 -28.09 -6.53 1.80
CA GLN A 263 -29.49 -6.13 1.84
C GLN A 263 -29.73 -5.01 2.86
N ALA A 264 -29.18 -5.12 4.08
CA ALA A 264 -29.29 -4.09 5.10
C ALA A 264 -28.54 -2.81 4.72
N MET A 265 -27.32 -2.95 4.19
CA MET A 265 -26.49 -1.83 3.72
C MET A 265 -27.07 -1.07 2.52
N THR A 266 -28.03 -1.67 1.80
CA THR A 266 -28.72 -1.02 0.67
C THR A 266 -30.01 -0.31 1.11
N TYR A 267 -30.38 -0.40 2.39
CA TYR A 267 -31.56 0.28 2.91
C TYR A 267 -31.45 1.80 2.78
N GLU A 268 -32.50 2.42 2.27
CA GLU A 268 -32.68 3.87 2.26
C GLU A 268 -33.99 4.23 2.95
N ARG A 269 -33.95 5.22 3.85
CA ARG A 269 -35.13 5.65 4.60
C ARG A 269 -36.26 6.14 3.71
N ARG A 270 -35.91 6.79 2.59
CA ARG A 270 -36.90 7.31 1.62
C ARG A 270 -37.64 6.17 0.90
N GLY A 271 -37.02 5.00 0.78
CA GLY A 271 -37.54 3.84 0.07
C GLY A 271 -38.35 2.85 0.92
N GLY A 272 -38.29 2.91 2.26
CA GLY A 272 -39.00 1.94 3.09
C GLY A 272 -38.88 2.08 4.60
N ASN A 273 -39.39 1.08 5.31
CA ASN A 273 -39.34 0.96 6.78
C ASN A 273 -38.12 0.13 7.18
N SER A 274 -37.34 0.58 8.18
CA SER A 274 -36.16 -0.11 8.68
C SER A 274 -36.48 -1.33 9.55
N ALA A 275 -37.69 -1.43 10.12
CA ALA A 275 -38.03 -2.50 11.05
C ALA A 275 -37.77 -3.94 10.53
N PRO A 276 -38.13 -4.31 9.28
CA PRO A 276 -37.81 -5.65 8.76
C PRO A 276 -36.32 -5.89 8.53
N ILE A 277 -35.53 -4.83 8.33
CA ILE A 277 -34.07 -4.90 8.17
C ILE A 277 -33.42 -5.09 9.54
N ILE A 278 -33.88 -4.35 10.55
CA ILE A 278 -33.42 -4.52 11.94
C ILE A 278 -33.76 -5.93 12.43
N GLU A 279 -34.99 -6.42 12.22
CA GLU A 279 -35.38 -7.79 12.57
C GLU A 279 -34.48 -8.84 11.88
N LEU A 280 -34.13 -8.63 10.61
CA LEU A 280 -33.18 -9.49 9.89
C LEU A 280 -31.79 -9.50 10.55
N LEU A 281 -31.28 -8.35 10.96
CA LEU A 281 -29.96 -8.23 11.59
C LEU A 281 -29.96 -8.80 13.03
N GLU A 282 -31.03 -8.58 13.79
CA GLU A 282 -31.22 -9.19 15.12
C GLU A 282 -31.30 -10.72 15.02
N ASP A 283 -32.05 -11.27 14.06
CA ASP A 283 -32.07 -12.71 13.77
C ASP A 283 -30.67 -13.25 13.42
N MET A 284 -29.83 -12.43 12.78
CA MET A 284 -28.44 -12.80 12.49
C MET A 284 -27.57 -12.81 13.75
N LEU A 285 -27.79 -11.92 14.72
CA LEU A 285 -27.11 -11.95 16.02
C LEU A 285 -27.49 -13.19 16.84
N ASP A 286 -28.71 -13.70 16.67
CA ASP A 286 -29.20 -14.90 17.37
C ASP A 286 -28.64 -16.23 16.79
N ASP A 287 -28.18 -16.25 15.53
CA ASP A 287 -27.58 -17.46 14.93
C ASP A 287 -26.11 -17.60 15.36
N SER A 288 -25.83 -18.63 16.17
CA SER A 288 -24.47 -19.02 16.62
C SER A 288 -23.43 -19.20 15.51
N LYS A 289 -23.83 -19.38 14.24
CA LYS A 289 -22.89 -19.43 13.11
C LYS A 289 -22.33 -18.06 12.72
N ASN A 290 -22.95 -16.97 13.18
CA ASN A 290 -22.55 -15.60 12.88
C ASN A 290 -21.61 -15.01 13.93
N THR A 291 -21.22 -15.75 14.96
CA THR A 291 -20.39 -15.20 16.05
C THR A 291 -19.11 -14.56 15.53
N GLU A 292 -18.46 -15.16 14.52
CA GLU A 292 -17.25 -14.62 13.88
C GLU A 292 -17.52 -13.38 12.99
N TYR A 293 -18.79 -13.01 12.77
CA TYR A 293 -19.22 -11.91 11.90
C TYR A 293 -20.09 -10.88 12.63
N PHE A 294 -20.16 -10.92 13.96
CA PHE A 294 -20.99 -9.99 14.73
C PHE A 294 -20.58 -8.54 14.51
N ASP A 295 -19.29 -8.26 14.29
CA ASP A 295 -18.79 -6.94 13.93
C ASP A 295 -19.50 -6.37 12.69
N GLN A 296 -19.63 -7.16 11.63
CA GLN A 296 -20.33 -6.77 10.41
C GLN A 296 -21.84 -6.54 10.63
N VAL A 297 -22.46 -7.34 11.50
CA VAL A 297 -23.89 -7.19 11.83
C VAL A 297 -24.12 -5.90 12.63
N PHE A 298 -23.28 -5.60 13.62
CA PHE A 298 -23.36 -4.36 14.39
C PHE A 298 -23.04 -3.13 13.53
N TYR A 299 -22.06 -3.22 12.62
CA TYR A 299 -21.82 -2.16 11.65
C TYR A 299 -23.04 -1.90 10.76
N ALA A 300 -23.69 -2.96 10.25
CA ALA A 300 -24.90 -2.81 9.46
C ALA A 300 -26.07 -2.20 10.27
N LEU A 301 -26.22 -2.58 11.55
CA LEU A 301 -27.17 -1.95 12.46
C LEU A 301 -26.88 -0.46 12.65
N ALA A 302 -25.61 -0.09 12.77
CA ALA A 302 -25.20 1.30 12.89
C ALA A 302 -25.57 2.10 11.64
N GLU A 303 -25.27 1.62 10.44
CA GLU A 303 -25.60 2.33 9.20
C GLU A 303 -27.11 2.50 9.02
N VAL A 304 -27.90 1.48 9.36
CA VAL A 304 -29.37 1.58 9.37
C VAL A 304 -29.85 2.63 10.38
N ALA A 305 -29.25 2.67 11.58
CA ALA A 305 -29.59 3.67 12.60
C ALA A 305 -29.23 5.10 12.16
N LEU A 306 -28.06 5.29 11.55
CA LEU A 306 -27.60 6.57 11.01
C LEU A 306 -28.53 7.07 9.88
N GLU A 307 -28.92 6.18 8.97
CA GLU A 307 -29.89 6.48 7.89
C GLU A 307 -31.28 6.87 8.45
N ASP A 308 -31.69 6.24 9.56
CA ASP A 308 -32.89 6.62 10.31
C ASP A 308 -32.76 7.93 11.11
N ARG A 309 -31.58 8.54 11.12
CA ARG A 309 -31.19 9.73 11.92
C ARG A 309 -31.19 9.48 13.43
N LYS A 310 -30.85 8.27 13.85
CA LYS A 310 -30.62 7.90 15.25
C LYS A 310 -29.10 7.84 15.50
N ARG A 311 -28.48 9.01 15.60
CA ARG A 311 -27.01 9.15 15.64
C ARG A 311 -26.39 8.43 16.85
N GLU A 312 -26.96 8.61 18.03
CA GLU A 312 -26.48 7.95 19.26
C GLU A 312 -26.53 6.42 19.15
N ASP A 313 -27.64 5.86 18.66
CA ASP A 313 -27.76 4.41 18.42
C ASP A 313 -26.71 3.93 17.41
N GLY A 314 -26.46 4.72 16.36
CA GLY A 314 -25.43 4.45 15.36
C GLY A 314 -24.01 4.38 15.96
N ILE A 315 -23.64 5.36 16.78
CA ILE A 315 -22.34 5.39 17.48
C ILE A 315 -22.20 4.18 18.40
N ASN A 316 -23.21 3.91 19.23
CA ASN A 316 -23.20 2.75 20.15
C ASN A 316 -23.02 1.41 19.41
N HIS A 317 -23.68 1.25 18.26
CA HIS A 317 -23.52 0.06 17.43
C HIS A 317 -22.14 -0.04 16.78
N LEU A 318 -21.54 1.08 16.35
CA LEU A 318 -20.15 1.08 15.84
C LEU A 318 -19.13 0.75 16.92
N GLU A 319 -19.27 1.32 18.12
CA GLU A 319 -18.42 0.98 19.26
C GLU A 319 -18.55 -0.51 19.62
N THR A 320 -19.78 -1.04 19.57
CA THR A 320 -20.01 -2.48 19.75
C THR A 320 -19.36 -3.30 18.64
N SER A 321 -19.45 -2.86 17.38
CA SER A 321 -18.77 -3.49 16.23
C SER A 321 -17.26 -3.58 16.43
N VAL A 322 -16.63 -2.50 16.88
CA VAL A 322 -15.20 -2.47 17.25
C VAL A 322 -14.91 -3.45 18.38
N TYR A 323 -15.72 -3.43 19.43
CA TYR A 323 -15.52 -4.27 20.62
C TYR A 323 -15.60 -5.77 20.34
N VAL A 324 -16.51 -6.20 19.45
CA VAL A 324 -16.70 -7.63 19.14
C VAL A 324 -15.85 -8.13 17.97
N SER A 325 -15.07 -7.27 17.32
CA SER A 325 -14.30 -7.67 16.14
C SER A 325 -13.13 -8.59 16.54
N GLU A 326 -13.14 -9.81 16.03
CA GLU A 326 -12.10 -10.81 16.26
C GLU A 326 -11.36 -11.14 14.95
N GLY A 327 -10.21 -10.51 14.72
CA GLY A 327 -9.31 -10.86 13.60
C GLY A 327 -9.70 -10.30 12.22
N ASN A 328 -10.84 -9.60 12.09
CA ASN A 328 -11.27 -8.97 10.84
C ASN A 328 -10.75 -7.52 10.73
N SER A 329 -9.48 -7.36 10.39
CA SER A 329 -8.82 -6.04 10.30
C SER A 329 -9.57 -5.08 9.38
N ARG A 330 -10.08 -5.56 8.24
CA ARG A 330 -10.79 -4.70 7.28
C ARG A 330 -12.08 -4.11 7.87
N GLN A 331 -12.88 -4.93 8.54
CA GLN A 331 -14.13 -4.45 9.18
C GLN A 331 -13.85 -3.54 10.37
N LEU A 332 -12.83 -3.86 11.16
CA LEU A 332 -12.39 -3.02 12.27
C LEU A 332 -11.97 -1.62 11.78
N GLY A 333 -11.15 -1.56 10.72
CA GLY A 333 -10.76 -0.29 10.09
C GLY A 333 -11.95 0.54 9.59
N LYS A 334 -12.98 -0.09 9.01
CA LYS A 334 -14.22 0.62 8.62
C LYS A 334 -14.97 1.20 9.81
N SER A 335 -15.10 0.41 10.88
CA SER A 335 -15.85 0.82 12.07
C SER A 335 -15.17 2.03 12.72
N TYR A 336 -13.83 2.00 12.84
CA TYR A 336 -13.04 3.15 13.29
C TYR A 336 -13.16 4.34 12.36
N LEU A 337 -13.02 4.15 11.05
CA LEU A 337 -13.15 5.25 10.09
C LEU A 337 -14.51 5.92 10.20
N ARG A 338 -15.58 5.13 10.35
CA ARG A 338 -16.93 5.65 10.48
C ARG A 338 -17.13 6.42 11.79
N LEU A 339 -16.61 5.91 12.91
CA LEU A 339 -16.60 6.64 14.18
C LEU A 339 -15.81 7.95 14.05
N ALA A 340 -14.64 7.92 13.43
CA ALA A 340 -13.81 9.09 13.21
C ALA A 340 -14.57 10.17 12.41
N ASP A 341 -15.20 9.79 11.29
CA ASP A 341 -16.01 10.69 10.47
C ASP A 341 -17.17 11.30 11.27
N LEU A 342 -17.86 10.52 12.12
CA LEU A 342 -18.94 11.04 12.97
C LEU A 342 -18.41 12.02 14.02
N HIS A 343 -17.31 11.70 14.70
CA HIS A 343 -16.72 12.63 15.67
C HIS A 343 -16.16 13.88 15.00
N MET A 344 -15.64 13.78 13.78
CA MET A 344 -15.17 14.90 12.98
C MET A 344 -16.33 15.83 12.59
N GLU A 345 -17.47 15.28 12.17
CA GLU A 345 -18.70 16.04 11.91
C GLU A 345 -19.22 16.78 13.16
N ASP A 346 -19.07 16.18 14.34
CA ASP A 346 -19.46 16.77 15.62
C ASP A 346 -18.39 17.72 16.19
N LEU A 347 -17.29 17.97 15.45
CA LEU A 347 -16.15 18.80 15.85
C LEU A 347 -15.44 18.30 17.12
N HIS A 348 -15.60 17.02 17.46
CA HIS A 348 -14.88 16.34 18.54
C HIS A 348 -13.51 15.86 18.05
N TYR A 349 -12.62 16.81 17.77
CA TYR A 349 -11.37 16.58 17.04
C TYR A 349 -10.41 15.60 17.71
N GLU A 350 -10.29 15.62 19.04
CA GLU A 350 -9.42 14.66 19.74
C GLU A 350 -9.92 13.22 19.59
N THR A 351 -11.22 13.00 19.78
CA THR A 351 -11.82 11.68 19.60
C THR A 351 -11.74 11.23 18.13
N ALA A 352 -11.96 12.15 17.19
CA ALA A 352 -11.82 11.88 15.77
C ALA A 352 -10.39 11.48 15.40
N GLN A 353 -9.37 12.18 15.94
CA GLN A 353 -7.95 11.89 15.74
C GLN A 353 -7.60 10.47 16.19
N ALA A 354 -7.99 10.10 17.41
CA ALA A 354 -7.75 8.75 17.95
C ALA A 354 -8.38 7.65 17.08
N TYR A 355 -9.59 7.88 16.57
CA TYR A 355 -10.25 6.92 15.68
C TYR A 355 -9.67 6.90 14.27
N TYR A 356 -9.22 8.03 13.71
CA TYR A 356 -8.52 8.04 12.43
C TYR A 356 -7.19 7.32 12.50
N ASP A 357 -6.40 7.54 13.55
CA ASP A 357 -5.14 6.82 13.79
C ASP A 357 -5.38 5.30 13.86
N SER A 358 -6.40 4.89 14.63
CA SER A 358 -6.80 3.49 14.74
C SER A 358 -7.29 2.92 13.41
N ALA A 359 -8.04 3.70 12.62
CA ALA A 359 -8.49 3.29 11.30
C ALA A 359 -7.31 3.06 10.35
N LEU A 360 -6.30 3.94 10.35
CA LEU A 360 -5.12 3.86 9.48
C LEU A 360 -4.30 2.59 9.71
N VAL A 361 -4.19 2.11 10.95
CA VAL A 361 -3.53 0.85 11.30
C VAL A 361 -4.17 -0.35 10.58
N HIS A 362 -5.48 -0.30 10.41
CA HIS A 362 -6.28 -1.39 9.88
C HIS A 362 -6.70 -1.21 8.41
N MET A 363 -6.34 -0.07 7.80
CA MET A 363 -6.77 0.31 6.46
C MET A 363 -5.90 -0.34 5.37
N PRO A 364 -6.50 -1.05 4.39
CA PRO A 364 -5.77 -1.59 3.25
C PRO A 364 -4.98 -0.52 2.49
N GLU A 365 -3.81 -0.86 1.95
CA GLU A 365 -2.97 0.08 1.17
C GLU A 365 -3.65 0.60 -0.10
N ASP A 366 -4.53 -0.20 -0.70
CA ASP A 366 -5.29 0.12 -1.90
C ASP A 366 -6.60 0.87 -1.63
N ASN A 367 -6.87 1.24 -0.36
CA ASN A 367 -8.06 2.01 -0.02
C ASN A 367 -7.98 3.44 -0.57
N SER A 368 -8.99 3.86 -1.33
CA SER A 368 -9.04 5.17 -1.97
C SER A 368 -9.03 6.35 -1.02
N ARG A 369 -9.52 6.20 0.22
CA ARG A 369 -9.52 7.25 1.25
C ARG A 369 -8.25 7.30 2.10
N LYS A 370 -7.30 6.38 1.92
CA LYS A 370 -6.15 6.28 2.83
C LYS A 370 -5.30 7.54 2.87
N GLU A 371 -5.05 8.16 1.71
CA GLU A 371 -4.30 9.41 1.62
C GLU A 371 -5.04 10.55 2.33
N ASP A 372 -6.34 10.71 2.04
CA ASP A 372 -7.18 11.74 2.67
C ASP A 372 -7.21 11.59 4.20
N VAL A 373 -7.39 10.36 4.69
CA VAL A 373 -7.44 10.05 6.13
C VAL A 373 -6.08 10.28 6.77
N THR A 374 -4.98 9.96 6.09
CA THR A 374 -3.61 10.22 6.59
C THR A 374 -3.37 11.72 6.76
N ASN A 375 -3.74 12.51 5.75
CA ASN A 375 -3.61 13.96 5.80
C ASN A 375 -4.49 14.56 6.90
N LEU A 376 -5.73 14.07 7.06
CA LEU A 376 -6.64 14.53 8.10
C LEU A 376 -6.12 14.18 9.51
N ALA A 377 -5.65 12.96 9.73
CA ALA A 377 -5.05 12.53 10.98
C ALA A 377 -3.81 13.37 11.34
N SER A 378 -2.94 13.65 10.35
CA SER A 378 -1.79 14.53 10.54
C SER A 378 -2.20 15.95 10.94
N ASN A 379 -3.19 16.53 10.24
CA ASN A 379 -3.70 17.86 10.56
C ASN A 379 -4.31 17.92 11.96
N LEU A 380 -5.04 16.88 12.36
CA LEU A 380 -5.63 16.77 13.70
C LEU A 380 -4.57 16.55 14.78
N THR A 381 -3.47 15.87 14.47
CA THR A 381 -2.37 15.62 15.43
C THR A 381 -1.76 16.93 15.92
N ASP A 382 -1.51 17.88 15.01
CA ASP A 382 -0.98 19.20 15.37
C ASP A 382 -1.95 19.97 16.28
N LEU A 383 -3.25 19.97 15.93
CA LEU A 383 -4.27 20.60 16.75
C LEU A 383 -4.35 19.96 18.14
N VAL A 384 -4.46 18.63 18.20
CA VAL A 384 -4.62 17.88 19.45
C VAL A 384 -3.39 18.05 20.34
N MET A 385 -2.18 18.12 19.76
CA MET A 385 -0.98 18.47 20.51
C MET A 385 -1.11 19.82 21.20
N ASN A 386 -1.54 20.86 20.47
CA ASN A 386 -1.75 22.19 21.04
C ASN A 386 -2.86 22.20 22.11
N LEU A 387 -3.98 21.49 21.88
CA LEU A 387 -5.06 21.37 22.86
C LEU A 387 -4.61 20.67 24.14
N ARG A 388 -3.81 19.60 24.05
CA ARG A 388 -3.23 18.93 25.21
C ARG A 388 -2.26 19.80 25.97
N ILE A 389 -1.44 20.61 25.28
CA ILE A 389 -0.59 21.60 25.94
C ILE A 389 -1.45 22.59 26.72
N ILE A 390 -2.54 23.10 26.12
CA ILE A 390 -3.47 24.01 26.82
C ILE A 390 -4.05 23.36 28.06
N GLU A 391 -4.60 22.15 27.95
CA GLU A 391 -5.22 21.41 29.06
C GLU A 391 -4.21 21.09 30.19
N GLU A 392 -3.00 20.65 29.81
CA GLU A 392 -1.92 20.33 30.75
C GLU A 392 -1.47 21.59 31.50
N GLN A 393 -1.17 22.67 30.77
CA GLN A 393 -0.72 23.92 31.39
C GLN A 393 -1.82 24.55 32.25
N ASP A 394 -3.09 24.45 31.84
CA ASP A 394 -4.23 24.91 32.65
C ASP A 394 -4.33 24.15 33.96
N SER A 395 -4.23 22.82 33.91
CA SER A 395 -4.26 21.96 35.09
C SER A 395 -3.11 22.27 36.04
N LEU A 396 -1.90 22.46 35.51
CA LEU A 396 -0.71 22.82 36.30
C LEU A 396 -0.84 24.21 36.95
N GLN A 397 -1.36 25.20 36.21
CA GLN A 397 -1.57 26.55 36.75
C GLN A 397 -2.67 26.58 37.81
N GLU A 398 -3.78 25.83 37.61
CA GLU A 398 -4.84 25.69 38.61
C GLU A 398 -4.29 25.09 39.91
N LEU A 399 -3.45 24.05 39.81
CA LEU A 399 -2.74 23.49 40.96
C LEU A 399 -1.85 24.52 41.66
N CYS A 400 -1.13 25.36 40.91
CA CYS A 400 -0.26 26.40 41.47
C CYS A 400 -1.01 27.55 42.14
N ASP A 401 -2.27 27.80 41.77
CA ASP A 401 -3.11 28.85 42.36
C ASP A 401 -3.77 28.41 43.68
N LEU A 402 -3.75 27.11 44.00
CA LEU A 402 -4.21 26.57 45.29
C LEU A 402 -3.26 26.96 46.43
N SER A 403 -3.79 26.95 47.67
CA SER A 403 -2.93 27.07 48.85
C SER A 403 -2.03 25.84 49.03
N ASP A 404 -0.86 25.99 49.67
CA ASP A 404 0.10 24.88 49.86
C ASP A 404 -0.54 23.62 50.47
N ASP A 405 -1.45 23.79 51.44
CA ASP A 405 -2.16 22.70 52.11
C ASP A 405 -3.22 22.03 51.21
N GLU A 406 -3.81 22.77 50.26
CA GLU A 406 -4.79 22.25 49.30
C GLU A 406 -4.10 21.56 48.14
N ARG A 407 -3.05 22.19 47.59
CA ARG A 407 -2.22 21.62 46.53
C ARG A 407 -1.62 20.29 46.94
N ARG A 408 -1.04 20.19 48.15
CA ARG A 408 -0.54 18.91 48.69
C ARG A 408 -1.64 17.85 48.77
N ARG A 409 -2.83 18.21 49.24
CA ARG A 409 -3.96 17.25 49.34
C ARG A 409 -4.41 16.73 47.97
N VAL A 410 -4.38 17.57 46.93
CA VAL A 410 -4.70 17.13 45.56
C VAL A 410 -3.64 16.18 45.04
N ILE A 411 -2.35 16.52 45.19
CA ILE A 411 -1.24 15.64 44.76
C ILE A 411 -1.20 14.32 45.55
N GLU A 412 -1.50 14.34 46.86
CA GLU A 412 -1.65 13.13 47.67
C GLU A 412 -2.78 12.24 47.12
N GLY A 413 -3.92 12.81 46.72
CA GLY A 413 -5.01 12.06 46.09
C GLY A 413 -4.61 11.45 44.75
N VAL A 414 -3.95 12.21 43.88
CA VAL A 414 -3.43 11.69 42.59
C VAL A 414 -2.43 10.56 42.83
N TRP A 415 -1.54 10.70 43.81
CA TRP A 415 -0.58 9.67 44.16
C TRP A 415 -1.26 8.40 44.68
N GLU A 416 -2.29 8.54 45.53
CA GLU A 416 -3.12 7.41 45.97
C GLU A 416 -3.83 6.72 44.79
N ASP A 417 -4.40 7.49 43.85
CA ASP A 417 -5.02 6.94 42.63
C ASP A 417 -4.01 6.17 41.76
N MET A 418 -2.76 6.66 41.64
CA MET A 418 -1.68 5.97 40.92
C MET A 418 -1.29 4.65 41.61
N VAL A 419 -1.26 4.64 42.95
CA VAL A 419 -1.01 3.41 43.72
C VAL A 419 -2.14 2.40 43.49
N ASP A 420 -3.40 2.84 43.57
CA ASP A 420 -4.57 1.99 43.34
C ASP A 420 -4.62 1.46 41.89
N ASP A 421 -4.18 2.24 40.91
CA ASP A 421 -4.08 1.78 39.51
C ASP A 421 -2.96 0.77 39.31
N LEU A 422 -1.79 0.99 39.90
CA LEU A 422 -0.69 0.01 39.92
C LEU A 422 -1.10 -1.31 40.59
N GLU A 423 -1.82 -1.25 41.70
CA GLU A 423 -2.36 -2.43 42.37
C GLU A 423 -3.37 -3.17 41.48
N ARG A 424 -4.29 -2.45 40.82
CA ARG A 424 -5.25 -3.07 39.87
C ARG A 424 -4.55 -3.71 38.68
N GLN A 425 -3.60 -3.02 38.05
CA GLN A 425 -2.81 -3.58 36.94
C GLN A 425 -2.06 -4.84 37.38
N LYS A 426 -1.52 -4.84 38.60
CA LYS A 426 -0.87 -6.01 39.19
C LYS A 426 -1.85 -7.17 39.40
N GLU A 427 -3.04 -6.91 39.94
CA GLU A 427 -4.08 -7.91 40.13
C GLU A 427 -4.60 -8.50 38.80
N GLU A 428 -4.87 -7.67 37.80
CA GLU A 428 -5.30 -8.11 36.47
C GLU A 428 -4.23 -8.97 35.78
N ARG A 429 -2.96 -8.55 35.90
CA ARG A 429 -1.81 -9.29 35.40
C ARG A 429 -1.64 -10.62 36.11
N ASP A 430 -1.74 -10.65 37.44
CA ASP A 430 -1.68 -11.88 38.24
C ASP A 430 -2.84 -12.83 37.90
N ALA A 431 -4.04 -12.28 37.68
CA ALA A 431 -5.20 -13.04 37.23
C ALA A 431 -4.98 -13.62 35.83
N ALA A 432 -4.51 -12.82 34.86
CA ALA A 432 -4.19 -13.26 33.50
C ALA A 432 -3.09 -14.33 33.49
N ASN A 433 -2.04 -14.15 34.30
CA ASN A 433 -0.96 -15.12 34.46
C ASN A 433 -1.47 -16.42 35.09
N SER A 434 -2.32 -16.34 36.12
CA SER A 434 -2.95 -17.51 36.73
C SER A 434 -3.83 -18.27 35.73
N ALA A 435 -4.56 -17.56 34.87
CA ALA A 435 -5.37 -18.13 33.80
C ALA A 435 -4.50 -18.78 32.71
N ALA A 436 -3.39 -18.14 32.32
CA ALA A 436 -2.43 -18.68 31.36
C ALA A 436 -1.73 -19.94 31.89
N ILE A 437 -1.37 -19.98 33.18
CA ILE A 437 -0.84 -21.18 33.84
C ILE A 437 -1.90 -22.29 33.88
N LEU A 438 -3.16 -21.96 34.16
CA LEU A 438 -4.27 -22.93 34.12
C LEU A 438 -4.48 -23.50 32.72
N ALA A 439 -4.45 -22.64 31.70
CA ALA A 439 -4.61 -22.98 30.29
C ALA A 439 -3.45 -23.84 29.76
N ALA A 440 -2.22 -23.58 30.21
CA ALA A 440 -1.05 -24.40 29.89
C ALA A 440 -1.17 -25.84 30.45
N GLY A 441 -2.02 -26.06 31.45
CA GLY A 441 -2.33 -27.36 32.03
C GLY A 441 -1.14 -28.04 32.71
N SER A 442 -1.32 -29.29 33.16
CA SER A 442 -0.26 -30.06 33.82
C SER A 442 0.67 -30.79 32.83
N GLN A 443 0.77 -30.35 31.58
CA GLN A 443 1.63 -31.00 30.59
C GLN A 443 3.11 -30.77 30.91
N GLY A 444 3.85 -31.87 31.01
CA GLY A 444 5.29 -31.85 31.26
C GLY A 444 5.70 -31.46 32.69
N VAL A 445 4.80 -31.54 33.67
CA VAL A 445 5.14 -31.38 35.10
C VAL A 445 6.23 -32.40 35.47
N GLY A 446 7.40 -31.90 35.90
CA GLY A 446 8.60 -32.70 36.22
C GLY A 446 9.60 -32.86 35.07
N MET A 447 9.29 -32.38 33.86
CA MET A 447 10.21 -32.35 32.72
C MET A 447 11.07 -31.07 32.74
N PHE A 448 12.16 -31.08 31.96
CA PHE A 448 12.99 -29.89 31.72
C PHE A 448 12.13 -28.72 31.23
N TRP A 449 12.44 -27.50 31.68
CA TRP A 449 11.55 -26.33 31.61
C TRP A 449 10.91 -26.04 30.24
N PRO A 450 11.55 -26.24 29.05
CA PRO A 450 10.91 -25.98 27.75
C PRO A 450 9.73 -26.91 27.44
N TYR A 451 9.59 -28.01 28.17
CA TYR A 451 8.51 -28.98 28.01
C TYR A 451 7.46 -28.89 29.11
N ASN A 452 7.67 -28.04 30.11
CA ASN A 452 6.73 -27.81 31.20
C ASN A 452 6.01 -26.49 30.93
N GLY A 453 4.72 -26.57 30.56
CA GLY A 453 3.92 -25.39 30.22
C GLY A 453 3.90 -24.34 31.33
N SER A 454 3.75 -24.77 32.59
CA SER A 454 3.75 -23.88 33.75
C SER A 454 5.11 -23.19 33.97
N LEU A 455 6.23 -23.91 33.83
CA LEU A 455 7.57 -23.30 33.96
C LEU A 455 7.91 -22.38 32.79
N ARG A 456 7.36 -22.61 31.59
CA ARG A 456 7.52 -21.71 30.45
C ARG A 456 6.79 -20.39 30.67
N VAL A 457 5.51 -20.46 31.03
CA VAL A 457 4.70 -19.26 31.31
C VAL A 457 5.33 -18.47 32.48
N SER A 458 5.66 -19.14 33.59
CA SER A 458 6.33 -18.49 34.72
C SER A 458 7.74 -17.99 34.38
N GLY A 459 8.50 -18.67 33.53
CA GLY A 459 9.83 -18.24 33.10
C GLY A 459 9.81 -17.04 32.15
N GLN A 460 8.82 -17.00 31.25
CA GLN A 460 8.55 -15.85 30.37
C GLN A 460 8.10 -14.64 31.20
N GLN A 461 7.26 -14.87 32.22
CA GLN A 461 6.85 -13.81 33.13
C GLN A 461 8.05 -13.24 33.92
N ASN A 462 8.85 -14.10 34.56
CA ASN A 462 10.06 -13.67 35.27
C ASN A 462 11.03 -12.89 34.37
N PHE A 463 11.04 -13.20 33.07
CA PHE A 463 11.82 -12.45 32.11
C PHE A 463 11.28 -11.04 31.91
N TYR A 464 9.97 -10.91 31.68
CA TYR A 464 9.32 -9.59 31.58
C TYR A 464 9.46 -8.78 32.87
N ASP A 465 9.35 -9.41 34.04
CA ASP A 465 9.50 -8.73 35.33
C ASP A 465 10.91 -8.14 35.51
N TYR A 466 11.93 -8.86 35.07
CA TYR A 466 13.32 -8.43 35.26
C TYR A 466 13.83 -7.54 34.14
N TRP A 467 13.31 -7.69 32.92
CA TRP A 467 13.88 -7.06 31.72
C TRP A 467 12.91 -6.17 30.95
N GLY A 468 11.60 -6.22 31.21
CA GLY A 468 10.57 -5.55 30.40
C GLY A 468 10.40 -6.17 29.01
N ASP A 469 9.70 -5.46 28.13
CA ASP A 469 9.48 -5.89 26.74
C ASP A 469 10.69 -5.54 25.85
N ARG A 470 11.72 -6.39 25.90
CA ARG A 470 12.97 -6.19 25.14
C ARG A 470 12.83 -6.67 23.69
N VAL A 471 13.13 -5.78 22.76
CA VAL A 471 13.25 -6.10 21.34
C VAL A 471 14.38 -7.11 21.10
N LEU A 472 14.18 -8.01 20.14
CA LEU A 472 15.16 -9.04 19.80
C LEU A 472 16.34 -8.44 19.02
N GLU A 473 17.42 -8.13 19.74
CA GLU A 473 18.65 -7.58 19.17
C GLU A 473 19.92 -8.11 19.86
N ASP A 474 21.07 -8.00 19.19
CA ASP A 474 22.35 -8.42 19.75
C ASP A 474 22.72 -7.56 20.97
N HIS A 475 23.28 -8.19 22.02
CA HIS A 475 23.61 -7.54 23.29
C HIS A 475 22.42 -6.92 24.07
N TRP A 476 21.21 -7.44 23.89
CA TRP A 476 19.99 -7.00 24.60
C TRP A 476 20.09 -6.95 26.15
N ARG A 477 21.08 -7.63 26.76
CA ARG A 477 21.31 -7.66 28.21
C ARG A 477 22.16 -6.51 28.77
N ARG A 478 22.52 -5.51 27.95
CA ARG A 478 23.33 -4.35 28.42
C ARG A 478 22.41 -3.17 28.70
N GLU A 479 22.49 -2.64 29.92
CA GLU A 479 21.60 -1.62 30.47
C GLU A 479 21.74 -0.24 29.80
N SER A 480 22.94 0.12 29.34
CA SER A 480 23.20 1.37 28.62
C SER A 480 24.09 1.13 27.38
N LYS A 481 23.50 1.20 26.19
CA LYS A 481 24.26 1.25 24.92
C LYS A 481 24.54 2.69 24.45
N ILE A 482 23.85 3.68 25.01
CA ILE A 482 23.91 5.07 24.55
C ILE A 482 25.09 5.85 25.17
N ASP A 483 25.47 5.58 26.43
CA ASP A 483 26.63 6.25 27.06
C ASP A 483 27.99 5.88 26.43
N ALA A 484 28.09 4.72 25.79
CA ALA A 484 29.34 4.28 25.16
C ALA A 484 29.64 4.98 23.82
N LEU A 485 28.67 5.69 23.22
CA LEU A 485 28.87 6.38 21.95
C LEU A 485 29.32 7.85 22.09
N PHE A 486 29.19 8.48 23.27
CA PHE A 486 29.44 9.92 23.42
C PHE A 486 30.31 10.38 24.60
N SER A 487 30.84 9.49 25.46
CA SER A 487 31.81 9.93 26.48
C SER A 487 33.26 9.78 26.01
N ASN A 488 33.89 10.90 25.65
CA ASN A 488 35.35 11.03 25.73
C ASN A 488 35.74 10.92 27.22
N GLN A 489 36.83 10.18 27.50
CA GLN A 489 37.33 9.88 28.85
C GLN A 489 37.34 11.09 29.80
N GLU A 490 36.49 11.05 30.84
CA GLU A 490 36.83 11.49 32.19
C GLU A 490 35.84 10.87 33.21
N GLU A 491 36.42 10.13 34.15
CA GLU A 491 35.89 9.60 35.42
C GLU A 491 34.38 9.27 35.52
N ALA A 492 34.03 8.02 35.17
CA ALA A 492 32.86 7.37 35.75
C ALA A 492 33.24 6.85 37.15
N GLU A 493 32.74 7.50 38.21
CA GLU A 493 32.65 6.91 39.54
C GLU A 493 31.70 5.71 39.47
N ASP A 494 32.07 4.60 40.13
CA ASP A 494 31.24 3.42 40.35
C ASP A 494 29.89 3.85 40.97
N SER A 495 28.84 3.97 40.16
CA SER A 495 27.47 3.87 40.67
C SER A 495 27.18 2.39 40.90
N GLU A 496 27.01 2.03 42.17
CA GLU A 496 26.50 0.71 42.56
C GLU A 496 25.20 0.43 41.80
N SER A 497 25.09 -0.78 41.26
CA SER A 497 23.88 -1.30 40.65
C SER A 497 22.71 -1.23 41.64
N GLU A 498 21.85 -0.22 41.52
CA GLU A 498 20.54 -0.26 42.17
C GLU A 498 19.76 -1.43 41.56
N ALA A 499 19.19 -2.26 42.43
CA ALA A 499 18.32 -3.35 42.00
C ALA A 499 17.14 -2.75 41.23
N ALA A 500 16.90 -3.23 40.00
CA ALA A 500 15.71 -2.88 39.25
C ALA A 500 14.47 -3.09 40.14
N GLN A 501 13.83 -1.98 40.53
CA GLN A 501 12.59 -2.01 41.28
C GLN A 501 11.49 -2.63 40.40
N ASP A 502 10.60 -3.41 41.01
CA ASP A 502 9.42 -3.96 40.33
C ASP A 502 8.62 -2.78 39.75
N PRO A 503 8.37 -2.72 38.42
CA PRO A 503 7.59 -1.64 37.80
C PRO A 503 6.17 -1.51 38.37
N TYR A 504 5.70 -2.53 39.11
CA TYR A 504 4.41 -2.58 39.79
C TYR A 504 4.52 -2.42 41.32
N ASP A 505 5.63 -1.87 41.82
CA ASP A 505 5.81 -1.48 43.21
C ASP A 505 5.44 0.00 43.38
N PRO A 506 4.57 0.38 44.33
CA PRO A 506 4.34 1.78 44.68
C PRO A 506 5.63 2.59 44.95
N ALA A 507 6.74 1.93 45.32
CA ALA A 507 8.05 2.58 45.48
C ALA A 507 8.68 3.07 44.17
N SER A 508 8.22 2.60 43.01
CA SER A 508 8.66 3.10 41.69
C SER A 508 7.91 4.36 41.25
N LEU A 509 6.88 4.79 41.98
CA LEU A 509 6.20 6.07 41.75
C LEU A 509 7.03 7.24 42.30
N PRO A 510 7.02 8.41 41.64
CA PRO A 510 7.57 9.62 42.23
C PRO A 510 6.85 9.94 43.54
N THR A 511 7.61 10.42 44.52
CA THR A 511 7.04 10.81 45.81
C THR A 511 6.20 12.07 45.67
N VAL A 512 5.24 12.27 46.59
CA VAL A 512 4.43 13.50 46.65
C VAL A 512 5.29 14.77 46.69
N ASP A 513 6.44 14.73 47.38
CA ASP A 513 7.35 15.87 47.47
C ASP A 513 8.09 16.12 46.13
N GLU A 514 8.48 15.07 45.40
CA GLU A 514 9.05 15.18 44.06
C GLU A 514 8.03 15.74 43.06
N MET A 515 6.79 15.24 43.09
CA MET A 515 5.70 15.74 42.26
C MET A 515 5.41 17.22 42.53
N LEU A 516 5.36 17.63 43.80
CA LEU A 516 5.18 19.03 44.19
C LEU A 516 6.35 19.91 43.72
N SER A 517 7.59 19.40 43.74
CA SER A 517 8.77 20.15 43.32
C SER A 517 8.88 20.36 41.81
N ASN A 518 8.21 19.52 41.01
CA ASN A 518 8.17 19.61 39.55
C ASN A 518 7.05 20.53 39.03
N LEU A 519 6.18 21.06 39.90
CA LEU A 519 5.11 21.96 39.48
C LEU A 519 5.68 23.34 39.10
N PRO A 520 5.27 23.94 37.97
CA PRO A 520 5.81 25.21 37.46
C PRO A 520 5.25 26.43 38.21
N CYS A 521 5.34 26.42 39.54
CA CYS A 521 4.74 27.44 40.40
C CYS A 521 5.70 28.57 40.75
N GLU A 522 7.00 28.39 40.52
CA GLU A 522 7.98 29.46 40.69
C GLU A 522 7.75 30.57 39.64
N PRO A 523 8.03 31.84 39.94
CA PRO A 523 7.67 32.96 39.04
C PRO A 523 8.23 32.85 37.61
N GLU A 524 9.42 32.28 37.44
CA GLU A 524 10.05 32.08 36.13
C GLU A 524 9.40 30.93 35.35
N GLU A 525 9.13 29.81 36.02
CA GLU A 525 8.47 28.65 35.42
C GLU A 525 7.01 28.94 35.07
N LYS A 526 6.32 29.71 35.92
CA LYS A 526 4.98 30.22 35.65
C LYS A 526 4.97 31.12 34.41
N ALA A 527 5.98 32.00 34.26
CA ALA A 527 6.10 32.82 33.05
C ALA A 527 6.34 31.98 31.78
N ASN A 528 7.15 30.92 31.87
CA ASN A 528 7.38 29.98 30.77
C ASN A 528 6.11 29.19 30.42
N SER A 529 5.37 28.71 31.41
CA SER A 529 4.09 28.02 31.23
C SER A 529 3.06 28.92 30.53
N LEU A 530 2.96 30.19 30.92
CA LEU A 530 2.09 31.17 30.24
C LEU A 530 2.54 31.46 28.80
N ALA A 531 3.85 31.42 28.51
CA ALA A 531 4.36 31.56 27.15
C ALA A 531 4.00 30.36 26.26
N LEU A 532 4.14 29.14 26.78
CA LEU A 532 3.71 27.90 26.10
C LEU A 532 2.21 27.93 25.81
N LEU A 533 1.40 28.34 26.79
CA LEU A 533 -0.04 28.46 26.65
C LEU A 533 -0.40 29.50 25.58
N ALA A 534 0.28 30.65 25.54
CA ALA A 534 0.07 31.67 24.51
C ALA A 534 0.38 31.15 23.09
N GLU A 535 1.47 30.40 22.93
CA GLU A 535 1.84 29.78 21.67
C GLU A 535 0.83 28.70 21.26
N ALA A 536 0.47 27.80 22.18
CA ALA A 536 -0.46 26.71 21.92
C ALA A 536 -1.85 27.24 21.52
N TYR A 537 -2.39 28.26 22.21
CA TYR A 537 -3.63 28.91 21.80
C TYR A 537 -3.52 29.55 20.40
N TYR A 538 -2.41 30.22 20.10
CA TYR A 538 -2.23 30.85 18.80
C TYR A 538 -2.20 29.80 17.67
N MET A 539 -1.40 28.74 17.86
CA MET A 539 -1.25 27.65 16.89
C MET A 539 -2.53 26.84 16.75
N ALA A 540 -3.22 26.49 17.84
CA ALA A 540 -4.52 25.81 17.78
C ALA A 540 -5.55 26.62 16.97
N GLY A 541 -5.62 27.94 17.18
CA GLY A 541 -6.51 28.80 16.38
C GLY A 541 -6.13 28.83 14.89
N LEU A 542 -4.83 28.77 14.58
CA LEU A 542 -4.35 28.68 13.21
C LEU A 542 -4.70 27.33 12.57
N ASP A 543 -4.53 26.23 13.31
CA ASP A 543 -4.87 24.88 12.86
C ASP A 543 -6.38 24.77 12.59
N TYR A 544 -7.23 25.27 13.51
CA TYR A 544 -8.67 25.35 13.29
C TYR A 544 -9.02 26.07 11.99
N ARG A 545 -8.43 27.24 11.73
CA ARG A 545 -8.77 28.03 10.55
C ARG A 545 -8.19 27.47 9.25
N GLU A 546 -6.89 27.20 9.21
CA GLU A 546 -6.16 26.89 7.98
C GLU A 546 -6.27 25.41 7.61
N LYS A 547 -6.21 24.51 8.60
CA LYS A 547 -6.23 23.05 8.35
C LYS A 547 -7.62 22.47 8.38
N LEU A 548 -8.48 22.94 9.30
CA LEU A 548 -9.80 22.36 9.52
C LEU A 548 -10.96 23.21 8.97
N SER A 549 -10.67 24.43 8.48
CA SER A 549 -11.69 25.37 7.99
C SER A 549 -12.81 25.64 9.00
N ASP A 550 -12.49 25.63 10.30
CA ASP A 550 -13.40 25.95 11.41
C ASP A 550 -13.09 27.34 11.99
N PRO A 551 -13.69 28.40 11.42
CA PRO A 551 -13.46 29.75 11.90
C PRO A 551 -14.09 30.02 13.28
N GLU A 552 -15.08 29.24 13.72
CA GLU A 552 -15.77 29.49 15.00
C GLU A 552 -14.86 29.08 16.17
N ASN A 553 -14.33 27.85 16.13
CA ASN A 553 -13.36 27.39 17.13
C ASN A 553 -12.06 28.20 17.07
N ALA A 554 -11.62 28.63 15.88
CA ALA A 554 -10.46 29.51 15.75
C ALA A 554 -10.65 30.85 16.47
N ILE A 555 -11.81 31.51 16.25
CA ILE A 555 -12.16 32.78 16.91
C ILE A 555 -12.18 32.59 18.42
N GLN A 556 -12.89 31.58 18.92
CA GLN A 556 -13.01 31.32 20.35
C GLN A 556 -11.65 31.07 21.01
N THR A 557 -10.77 30.33 20.32
CA THR A 557 -9.42 30.01 20.79
C THR A 557 -8.55 31.27 20.92
N TRP A 558 -8.57 32.17 19.93
CA TRP A 558 -7.83 33.43 20.01
C TRP A 558 -8.46 34.46 20.96
N GLU A 559 -9.79 34.50 21.11
CA GLU A 559 -10.44 35.32 22.13
C GLU A 559 -10.03 34.86 23.54
N ASN A 560 -10.02 33.56 23.81
CA ASN A 560 -9.52 33.00 25.07
C ASN A 560 -8.06 33.38 25.34
N LEU A 561 -7.19 33.35 24.31
CA LEU A 561 -5.80 33.81 24.43
C LEU A 561 -5.74 35.25 24.94
N LEU A 562 -6.51 36.16 24.34
CA LEU A 562 -6.51 37.59 24.68
C LEU A 562 -7.15 37.89 26.04
N ASP A 563 -8.18 37.12 26.43
CA ASP A 563 -8.91 37.34 27.69
C ASP A 563 -8.17 36.76 28.90
N ARG A 564 -7.48 35.63 28.74
CA ARG A 564 -6.79 34.95 29.84
C ARG A 564 -5.39 35.47 30.12
N LEU A 565 -4.71 36.00 29.11
CA LEU A 565 -3.35 36.52 29.24
C LEU A 565 -3.38 38.04 29.23
N ASP A 566 -2.82 38.69 30.26
CA ASP A 566 -2.77 40.16 30.32
C ASP A 566 -1.87 40.75 29.20
N SER A 567 -0.84 40.01 28.78
CA SER A 567 0.03 40.35 27.65
C SER A 567 0.76 39.11 27.12
N SER A 568 0.92 38.99 25.81
CA SER A 568 1.78 37.98 25.19
C SER A 568 2.41 38.46 23.88
N ALA A 569 3.48 37.80 23.44
CA ALA A 569 4.09 38.05 22.13
C ALA A 569 3.10 37.75 20.98
N PHE A 570 2.12 36.88 21.22
CA PHE A 570 1.12 36.47 20.24
C PHE A 570 -0.11 37.38 20.22
N HIS A 571 -0.31 38.27 21.20
CA HIS A 571 -1.48 39.17 21.20
C HIS A 571 -1.65 39.97 19.90
N PRO A 572 -0.62 40.66 19.37
CA PRO A 572 -0.78 41.43 18.14
C PRO A 572 -1.19 40.55 16.96
N THR A 573 -0.57 39.37 16.86
CA THR A 573 -0.80 38.40 15.79
C THR A 573 -2.17 37.75 15.90
N ALA A 574 -2.59 37.28 17.09
CA ALA A 574 -3.91 36.72 17.34
C ALA A 574 -5.03 37.74 17.05
N THR A 575 -4.85 39.01 17.46
CA THR A 575 -5.80 40.08 17.14
C THR A 575 -5.91 40.29 15.63
N TYR A 576 -4.79 40.23 14.90
CA TYR A 576 -4.77 40.29 13.44
C TYR A 576 -5.44 39.08 12.78
N GLN A 577 -5.26 37.88 13.33
CA GLN A 577 -5.97 36.70 12.85
C GLN A 577 -7.49 36.81 13.08
N LEU A 578 -7.93 37.36 14.22
CA LEU A 578 -9.36 37.65 14.47
C LEU A 578 -9.91 38.62 13.42
N PHE A 579 -9.23 39.74 13.17
CA PHE A 579 -9.59 40.69 12.10
C PHE A 579 -9.76 39.98 10.75
N ARG A 580 -8.75 39.22 10.31
CA ARG A 580 -8.78 38.49 9.03
C ARG A 580 -9.93 37.49 8.96
N THR A 581 -10.16 36.76 10.04
CA THR A 581 -11.18 35.70 10.08
C THR A 581 -12.58 36.30 10.01
N TYR A 582 -12.86 37.35 10.78
CA TYR A 582 -14.14 38.08 10.67
C TYR A 582 -14.31 38.74 9.31
N LEU A 583 -13.27 39.36 8.74
CA LEU A 583 -13.32 39.96 7.40
C LEU A 583 -13.66 38.92 6.33
N GLN A 584 -13.02 37.76 6.39
CA GLN A 584 -13.30 36.65 5.48
C GLN A 584 -14.75 36.17 5.60
N ARG A 585 -15.27 36.00 6.81
CA ARG A 585 -16.68 35.61 7.04
C ARG A 585 -17.66 36.68 6.54
N GLU A 586 -17.39 37.95 6.79
CA GLU A 586 -18.20 39.07 6.29
C GLU A 586 -18.28 39.08 4.76
N ILE A 587 -17.17 38.80 4.06
CA ILE A 587 -17.10 38.79 2.60
C ILE A 587 -17.68 37.51 2.00
N ASN A 588 -17.27 36.34 2.51
CA ASN A 588 -17.58 35.04 1.91
C ASN A 588 -18.94 34.49 2.36
N GLU A 589 -19.28 34.68 3.63
CA GLU A 589 -20.50 34.12 4.25
C GLU A 589 -21.63 35.16 4.36
N ASN A 590 -21.37 36.44 4.06
CA ASN A 590 -22.23 37.58 4.41
C ASN A 590 -22.57 37.62 5.91
N PHE A 591 -21.62 37.22 6.75
CA PHE A 591 -21.79 37.18 8.19
C PHE A 591 -22.04 38.58 8.77
N THR A 592 -23.08 38.72 9.61
CA THR A 592 -23.34 39.93 10.40
C THR A 592 -23.94 39.54 11.76
N ASN A 593 -23.44 40.11 12.85
CA ASN A 593 -24.00 39.88 14.19
C ASN A 593 -24.35 41.21 14.89
N PRO A 594 -25.61 41.68 14.82
CA PRO A 594 -26.02 42.95 15.42
C PRO A 594 -26.01 42.98 16.96
N PHE A 595 -25.90 41.82 17.62
CA PHE A 595 -25.98 41.70 19.08
C PHE A 595 -24.60 41.61 19.74
N CYS A 596 -23.53 41.60 18.95
CA CYS A 596 -22.16 41.48 19.41
C CYS A 596 -21.28 42.58 18.82
N GLU A 597 -20.72 43.43 19.69
CA GLU A 597 -19.88 44.57 19.27
C GLU A 597 -18.49 44.14 18.80
N SER A 598 -17.96 43.03 19.33
CA SER A 598 -16.66 42.46 18.95
C SER A 598 -16.71 41.51 17.75
N CYS A 599 -17.90 41.07 17.33
CA CYS A 599 -18.06 40.05 16.29
C CYS A 599 -18.05 40.63 14.87
N ASN A 600 -17.06 41.48 14.56
CA ASN A 600 -16.87 42.09 13.25
C ASN A 600 -15.41 42.51 13.02
N SER A 601 -15.02 42.64 11.76
CA SER A 601 -13.65 42.98 11.37
C SER A 601 -13.25 44.41 11.80
N GLU A 602 -14.19 45.37 11.77
CA GLU A 602 -13.93 46.77 12.13
C GLU A 602 -13.48 46.91 13.60
N TYR A 603 -14.09 46.16 14.52
CA TYR A 603 -13.70 46.13 15.93
C TYR A 603 -12.24 45.69 16.10
N TRP A 604 -11.86 44.55 15.53
CA TRP A 604 -10.51 44.00 15.68
C TRP A 604 -9.44 44.83 14.97
N SER A 605 -9.77 45.43 13.83
CA SER A 605 -8.93 46.42 13.15
C SER A 605 -8.63 47.63 14.05
N ASN A 606 -9.67 48.14 14.74
CA ASN A 606 -9.51 49.23 15.71
C ASN A 606 -8.69 48.81 16.94
N GLN A 607 -8.81 47.57 17.42
CA GLN A 607 -7.98 47.07 18.53
C GLN A 607 -6.49 47.05 18.17
N ILE A 608 -6.15 46.59 16.96
CA ILE A 608 -4.74 46.51 16.52
C ILE A 608 -4.14 47.90 16.37
N THR A 609 -4.86 48.81 15.71
CA THR A 609 -4.38 50.19 15.49
C THR A 609 -4.26 50.99 16.80
N LYS A 610 -5.12 50.70 17.79
CA LYS A 610 -5.11 51.38 19.10
C LYS A 610 -4.06 50.81 20.06
N ASN A 611 -3.99 49.49 20.19
CA ASN A 611 -3.17 48.83 21.22
C ASN A 611 -1.76 48.49 20.71
N TYR A 612 -1.59 48.30 19.40
CA TYR A 612 -0.30 47.96 18.76
C TYR A 612 0.08 48.93 17.62
N PRO A 613 0.07 50.25 17.86
CA PRO A 613 0.39 51.23 16.82
C PRO A 613 1.84 51.06 16.35
N GLY A 614 2.03 50.91 15.04
CA GLY A 614 3.36 50.74 14.42
C GLY A 614 3.84 49.30 14.27
N SER A 615 3.09 48.30 14.78
CA SER A 615 3.30 46.89 14.45
C SER A 615 3.13 46.64 12.95
N GLU A 616 3.76 45.59 12.43
CA GLU A 616 3.60 45.16 11.03
C GLU A 616 2.12 44.91 10.68
N TRP A 617 1.37 44.32 11.62
CA TRP A 617 -0.06 44.08 11.48
C TRP A 617 -0.87 45.38 11.35
N ALA A 618 -0.55 46.41 12.14
CA ALA A 618 -1.19 47.73 12.01
C ALA A 618 -0.86 48.40 10.66
N LYS A 619 0.34 48.17 10.11
CA LYS A 619 0.72 48.65 8.78
C LYS A 619 -0.03 47.91 7.68
N LEU A 620 -0.14 46.58 7.77
CA LEU A 620 -0.89 45.73 6.83
C LEU A 620 -2.38 46.08 6.80
N ILE A 621 -2.98 46.47 7.93
CA ILE A 621 -4.37 46.94 7.96
C ILE A 621 -4.52 48.30 7.27
N ALA A 622 -3.57 49.21 7.50
CA ALA A 622 -3.59 50.54 6.89
C ALA A 622 -3.28 50.51 5.39
N ASN A 623 -2.46 49.54 4.95
CA ASN A 623 -2.10 49.30 3.56
C ASN A 623 -2.04 47.78 3.30
N PRO A 624 -3.13 47.17 2.79
CA PRO A 624 -3.19 45.73 2.50
C PRO A 624 -2.17 45.25 1.45
N ASP A 625 -1.67 46.16 0.61
CA ASP A 625 -0.61 45.90 -0.39
C ASP A 625 0.78 46.22 0.17
N PHE A 626 0.94 46.36 1.49
CA PHE A 626 2.25 46.57 2.12
C PHE A 626 3.06 45.28 2.02
N LEU A 627 3.81 45.15 0.94
CA LEU A 627 4.96 44.27 0.83
C LEU A 627 6.13 44.92 1.57
N ASP A 628 6.94 44.14 2.28
CA ASP A 628 8.16 44.65 2.89
C ASP A 628 9.05 45.26 1.78
N GLU A 629 9.67 46.41 2.01
CA GLU A 629 10.53 47.05 0.99
C GLU A 629 11.67 46.11 0.57
N GLU A 630 12.09 45.23 1.48
CA GLU A 630 13.07 44.18 1.27
C GLU A 630 12.52 43.02 0.42
N GLU A 631 11.24 42.67 0.58
CA GLU A 631 10.55 41.62 -0.18
C GLU A 631 10.18 42.09 -1.59
N GLU A 632 9.77 43.35 -1.78
CA GLU A 632 9.64 43.97 -3.11
C GLU A 632 10.98 44.01 -3.85
N ALA A 633 12.05 44.39 -3.15
CA ALA A 633 13.39 44.42 -3.72
C ALA A 633 13.87 43.02 -4.11
N TYR A 634 13.61 42.02 -3.26
CA TYR A 634 13.93 40.62 -3.53
C TYR A 634 13.12 40.04 -4.69
N GLU A 635 11.79 40.26 -4.73
CA GLU A 635 10.92 39.77 -5.80
C GLU A 635 11.23 40.45 -7.15
N PHE A 636 11.50 41.75 -7.16
CA PHE A 636 11.98 42.44 -8.35
C PHE A 636 13.29 41.84 -8.87
N GLU A 637 14.21 41.52 -7.96
CA GLU A 637 15.50 40.92 -8.29
C GLU A 637 15.33 39.45 -8.74
N ARG A 638 14.40 38.70 -8.14
CA ARG A 638 14.01 37.35 -8.58
C ARG A 638 13.47 37.35 -10.01
N LEU A 639 12.55 38.26 -10.34
CA LEU A 639 12.01 38.40 -11.69
C LEU A 639 13.09 38.79 -12.70
N THR A 640 14.02 39.66 -12.30
CA THR A 640 15.18 40.04 -13.13
C THR A 640 16.10 38.84 -13.39
N TYR A 641 16.39 38.05 -12.36
CA TYR A 641 17.17 36.81 -12.47
C TYR A 641 16.50 35.78 -13.40
N GLU A 642 15.17 35.60 -13.29
CA GLU A 642 14.40 34.72 -14.17
C GLU A 642 14.46 35.14 -15.63
N GLU A 643 14.46 36.44 -15.93
CA GLU A 643 14.65 36.94 -17.29
C GLU A 643 16.01 36.55 -17.86
N TYR A 644 17.09 36.69 -17.08
CA TYR A 644 18.43 36.28 -17.50
C TYR A 644 18.55 34.76 -17.66
N LEU A 645 17.92 33.98 -16.78
CA LEU A 645 17.86 32.54 -16.88
C LEU A 645 17.10 32.08 -18.14
N ALA A 646 16.00 32.76 -18.50
CA ALA A 646 15.28 32.51 -19.74
C ALA A 646 16.15 32.79 -20.99
N ARG A 647 16.92 33.88 -20.99
CA ARG A 647 17.87 34.21 -22.06
C ARG A 647 18.98 33.15 -22.18
N TYR A 648 19.51 32.67 -21.06
CA TYR A 648 20.46 31.55 -21.02
C TYR A 648 19.90 30.30 -21.71
N TYR A 649 18.65 29.89 -21.43
CA TYR A 649 18.04 28.73 -22.09
C TYR A 649 17.85 28.92 -23.60
N THR A 650 17.66 30.16 -24.06
CA THR A 650 17.65 30.49 -25.50
C THR A 650 19.04 30.59 -26.13
N ARG A 651 20.09 30.30 -25.35
CA ARG A 651 21.52 30.30 -25.72
C ARG A 651 22.11 31.68 -26.02
N ASP A 652 21.49 32.75 -25.52
CA ASP A 652 22.02 34.10 -25.64
C ASP A 652 23.08 34.39 -24.56
N TYR A 653 24.14 33.56 -24.52
CA TYR A 653 25.14 33.57 -23.45
C TYR A 653 25.97 34.85 -23.43
N GLN A 654 26.22 35.48 -24.60
CA GLN A 654 27.10 36.63 -24.68
C GLN A 654 26.45 37.92 -24.17
N SER A 655 25.16 38.16 -24.46
CA SER A 655 24.45 39.31 -23.90
C SER A 655 24.21 39.12 -22.40
N THR A 656 23.78 37.92 -21.99
CA THR A 656 23.49 37.56 -20.60
C THR A 656 24.74 37.71 -19.73
N LEU A 657 25.91 37.26 -20.21
CA LEU A 657 27.17 37.42 -19.50
C LEU A 657 27.54 38.90 -19.27
N LEU A 658 27.43 39.75 -20.29
CA LEU A 658 27.76 41.18 -20.19
C LEU A 658 26.83 41.93 -19.23
N ASP A 659 25.54 41.61 -19.26
CA ASP A 659 24.54 42.23 -18.38
C ASP A 659 24.75 41.80 -16.92
N ILE A 660 25.01 40.50 -16.68
CA ILE A 660 25.31 39.98 -15.34
C ILE A 660 26.62 40.57 -14.78
N ASP A 661 27.66 40.71 -15.61
CA ASP A 661 28.92 41.35 -15.19
C ASP A 661 28.71 42.80 -14.74
N VAL A 662 27.83 43.57 -15.41
CA VAL A 662 27.48 44.93 -15.00
C VAL A 662 26.72 44.91 -13.67
N LEU A 663 25.72 44.03 -13.54
CA LEU A 663 24.89 43.91 -12.34
C LEU A 663 25.71 43.56 -11.10
N ILE A 664 26.60 42.55 -11.18
CA ILE A 664 27.47 42.14 -10.09
C ILE A 664 28.40 43.28 -9.65
N ASN A 665 28.93 44.05 -10.60
CA ASN A 665 29.84 45.16 -10.30
C ASN A 665 29.12 46.39 -9.69
N GLU A 666 27.88 46.67 -10.10
CA GLU A 666 27.11 47.81 -9.60
C GLU A 666 26.38 47.50 -8.29
N ARG A 667 26.05 46.22 -8.02
CA ARG A 667 25.27 45.77 -6.87
C ARG A 667 25.92 44.58 -6.14
N PRO A 668 27.02 44.81 -5.40
CA PRO A 668 27.73 43.74 -4.69
C PRO A 668 26.99 43.20 -3.44
N GLU A 669 25.97 43.90 -2.93
CA GLU A 669 25.16 43.47 -1.77
C GLU A 669 23.80 42.84 -2.19
N ASN A 670 23.73 42.31 -3.42
CA ASN A 670 22.50 41.71 -3.96
C ASN A 670 22.19 40.36 -3.27
N PRO A 671 20.96 40.11 -2.79
CA PRO A 671 20.60 38.85 -2.12
C PRO A 671 20.71 37.61 -3.03
N LEU A 672 20.69 37.78 -4.35
CA LEU A 672 20.83 36.70 -5.34
C LEU A 672 22.23 36.63 -5.98
N LEU A 673 23.23 37.31 -5.41
CA LEU A 673 24.58 37.42 -5.97
C LEU A 673 25.21 36.06 -6.33
N CYS A 674 25.09 35.06 -5.45
CA CYS A 674 25.66 33.73 -5.69
C CYS A 674 24.97 33.00 -6.85
N LYS A 675 23.66 33.19 -7.02
CA LYS A 675 22.91 32.68 -8.18
C LYS A 675 23.34 33.34 -9.48
N TYR A 676 23.58 34.66 -9.45
CA TYR A 676 24.13 35.37 -10.61
C TYR A 676 25.55 34.92 -10.97
N ASN A 677 26.42 34.70 -9.97
CA ASN A 677 27.77 34.17 -10.18
C ASN A 677 27.75 32.76 -10.78
N LEU A 678 26.80 31.91 -10.36
CA LEU A 678 26.60 30.60 -10.97
C LEU A 678 26.12 30.71 -12.43
N LEU A 679 25.09 31.51 -12.70
CA LEU A 679 24.59 31.73 -14.06
C LEU A 679 25.66 32.32 -14.99
N ARG A 680 26.48 33.25 -14.47
CA ARG A 680 27.67 33.79 -15.14
C ARG A 680 28.64 32.68 -15.53
N ALA A 681 28.99 31.79 -14.61
CA ALA A 681 29.85 30.64 -14.90
C ALA A 681 29.23 29.73 -15.97
N GLN A 682 27.93 29.46 -15.91
CA GLN A 682 27.22 28.67 -16.93
C GLN A 682 27.27 29.32 -18.32
N CYS A 683 27.12 30.65 -18.42
CA CYS A 683 27.29 31.40 -19.67
C CYS A 683 28.72 31.28 -20.23
N VAL A 684 29.74 31.37 -19.37
CA VAL A 684 31.15 31.16 -19.74
C VAL A 684 31.36 29.74 -20.28
N GLY A 685 30.78 28.73 -19.63
CA GLY A 685 30.79 27.35 -20.10
C GLY A 685 30.12 27.17 -21.47
N GLY A 686 28.95 27.80 -21.67
CA GLY A 686 28.23 27.77 -22.95
C GLY A 686 28.95 28.46 -24.10
N LEU A 687 29.72 29.52 -23.83
CA LEU A 687 30.54 30.22 -24.85
C LEU A 687 31.83 29.47 -25.19
N THR A 688 32.41 28.78 -24.22
CA THR A 688 33.69 28.06 -24.37
C THR A 688 33.51 26.59 -24.77
N SER A 689 32.29 26.04 -24.75
CA SER A 689 32.03 24.64 -25.08
C SER A 689 32.49 24.24 -26.49
N TYR A 690 32.51 25.17 -27.45
CA TYR A 690 32.89 24.91 -28.84
C TYR A 690 34.39 25.07 -29.12
N THR A 691 35.16 25.69 -28.21
CA THR A 691 36.59 25.97 -28.40
C THR A 691 37.47 24.80 -28.01
N GLY A 692 36.93 23.84 -27.23
CA GLY A 692 37.68 22.73 -26.65
C GLY A 692 38.56 23.12 -25.46
N ASP A 693 38.66 24.42 -25.15
CA ASP A 693 39.36 24.95 -23.98
C ASP A 693 38.37 25.18 -22.84
N ARG A 694 38.47 24.34 -21.80
CA ARG A 694 37.59 24.38 -20.63
C ARG A 694 38.13 25.26 -19.49
N THR A 695 39.34 25.80 -19.64
CA THR A 695 40.02 26.59 -18.61
C THR A 695 39.16 27.75 -18.09
N PRO A 696 38.51 28.56 -18.94
CA PRO A 696 37.72 29.70 -18.46
C PRO A 696 36.48 29.28 -17.65
N TYR A 697 35.88 28.13 -17.98
CA TYR A 697 34.75 27.60 -17.22
C TYR A 697 35.19 27.07 -15.86
N PHE A 698 36.34 26.40 -15.80
CA PHE A 698 36.93 25.94 -14.54
C PHE A 698 37.28 27.09 -13.61
N ASP A 699 37.85 28.17 -14.14
CA ASP A 699 38.22 29.33 -13.36
C ASP A 699 36.96 30.03 -12.81
N ALA A 700 35.91 30.17 -13.62
CA ALA A 700 34.62 30.73 -13.17
C ALA A 700 33.92 29.90 -12.09
N LEU A 701 33.99 28.57 -12.15
CA LEU A 701 33.43 27.70 -11.09
C LEU A 701 34.26 27.74 -9.80
N LYS A 702 35.59 27.90 -9.90
CA LYS A 702 36.46 28.07 -8.73
C LYS A 702 36.26 29.42 -8.04
N GLU A 703 35.95 30.46 -8.81
CA GLU A 703 35.60 31.80 -8.29
C GLU A 703 34.36 31.71 -7.38
N ILE A 704 33.35 30.92 -7.74
CA ILE A 704 32.15 30.69 -6.89
C ILE A 704 32.53 30.04 -5.54
N LEU A 705 33.44 29.06 -5.54
CA LEU A 705 33.90 28.42 -4.31
C LEU A 705 34.67 29.38 -3.37
N GLN A 706 35.21 30.48 -3.92
CA GLN A 706 35.92 31.51 -3.15
C GLN A 706 34.97 32.61 -2.67
N ASP A 707 34.06 33.04 -3.54
CA ASP A 707 33.23 34.23 -3.31
C ASP A 707 31.88 33.90 -2.62
N CYS A 708 31.43 32.65 -2.70
CA CYS A 708 30.17 32.17 -2.12
C CYS A 708 30.36 30.88 -1.30
N PRO A 709 31.20 30.85 -0.26
CA PRO A 709 31.37 29.67 0.58
C PRO A 709 30.04 29.32 1.30
N ASP A 710 29.83 28.01 1.53
CA ASP A 710 28.69 27.47 2.30
C ASP A 710 27.28 27.74 1.71
N THR A 711 27.17 27.95 0.38
CA THR A 711 25.88 28.06 -0.32
C THR A 711 25.59 26.85 -1.24
N GLU A 712 24.33 26.66 -1.61
CA GLU A 712 23.92 25.61 -2.56
C GLU A 712 24.62 25.76 -3.93
N GLU A 713 24.90 26.99 -4.37
CA GLU A 713 25.61 27.27 -5.62
C GLU A 713 27.08 26.83 -5.57
N ALA A 714 27.74 26.96 -4.43
CA ALA A 714 29.08 26.42 -4.23
C ALA A 714 29.09 24.89 -4.16
N ALA A 715 28.10 24.27 -3.51
CA ALA A 715 27.92 22.82 -3.53
C ALA A 715 27.72 22.31 -4.97
N PHE A 716 26.92 23.01 -5.77
CA PHE A 716 26.69 22.71 -7.18
C PHE A 716 27.94 22.96 -8.05
N ALA A 717 28.68 24.05 -7.85
CA ALA A 717 29.93 24.31 -8.56
C ALA A 717 30.99 23.24 -8.25
N SER A 718 31.08 22.81 -6.98
CA SER A 718 31.94 21.72 -6.53
C SER A 718 31.58 20.39 -7.20
N SER A 719 30.29 20.05 -7.29
CA SER A 719 29.84 18.82 -7.97
C SER A 719 30.19 18.82 -9.46
N ILE A 720 30.02 19.95 -10.16
CA ILE A 720 30.42 20.09 -11.57
C ILE A 720 31.94 19.95 -11.73
N LEU A 721 32.73 20.60 -10.87
CA LEU A 721 34.20 20.50 -10.90
C LEU A 721 34.68 19.05 -10.70
N ARG A 722 34.05 18.31 -9.79
CA ARG A 722 34.32 16.87 -9.56
C ARG A 722 33.93 16.01 -10.77
N GLN A 723 32.73 16.21 -11.34
CA GLN A 723 32.30 15.52 -12.57
C GLN A 723 33.22 15.77 -13.76
N LEU A 724 33.85 16.95 -13.81
CA LEU A 724 34.80 17.33 -14.85
C LEU A 724 36.25 16.90 -14.56
N GLY A 725 36.49 16.16 -13.47
CA GLY A 725 37.79 15.55 -13.14
C GLY A 725 38.79 16.49 -12.46
N VAL A 726 38.32 17.57 -11.82
CA VAL A 726 39.17 18.47 -11.03
C VAL A 726 39.23 17.97 -9.58
N ASP A 727 40.43 17.58 -9.14
CA ASP A 727 40.72 17.24 -7.74
C ASP A 727 40.80 18.52 -6.91
N LEU A 728 39.83 18.75 -6.02
CA LEU A 728 39.67 20.00 -5.27
C LEU A 728 40.33 19.97 -3.88
N GLY A 729 40.85 18.83 -3.42
CA GLY A 729 41.30 18.69 -2.03
C GLY A 729 40.18 18.90 -1.01
N SER A 730 40.51 18.76 0.29
CA SER A 730 39.54 18.79 1.39
C SER A 730 38.97 20.18 1.65
N VAL A 731 37.86 20.52 1.00
CA VAL A 731 36.93 21.57 1.44
C VAL A 731 35.52 20.98 1.37
N GLY A 732 34.87 20.87 2.54
CA GLY A 732 33.48 20.48 2.70
C GLY A 732 33.22 18.98 2.61
N GLU A 733 33.22 18.31 3.76
CA GLU A 733 32.65 16.97 3.92
C GLU A 733 31.13 17.03 3.83
N ALA A 734 30.58 16.26 2.90
CA ALA A 734 29.22 15.73 2.89
C ALA A 734 29.29 14.32 2.27
N PRO A 735 28.37 13.41 2.65
CA PRO A 735 28.65 11.99 2.89
C PRO A 735 29.15 11.23 1.67
N GLU A 736 29.99 10.22 1.94
CA GLU A 736 30.52 9.27 0.97
C GLU A 736 29.39 8.60 0.16
N GLU A 737 29.33 8.89 -1.14
CA GLU A 737 28.81 7.95 -2.12
C GLU A 737 30.01 7.24 -2.77
N GLU A 738 29.98 5.91 -2.70
CA GLU A 738 31.01 5.01 -3.19
C GLU A 738 31.33 5.25 -4.68
N GLU A 739 32.62 5.34 -5.01
CA GLU A 739 33.11 5.38 -6.38
C GLU A 739 32.67 4.12 -7.15
N MET A 740 31.70 4.26 -8.06
CA MET A 740 31.42 3.23 -9.06
C MET A 740 32.61 3.08 -10.02
N ALA A 741 33.38 2.01 -9.82
CA ALA A 741 34.29 1.48 -10.82
C ALA A 741 33.51 1.15 -12.12
N ALA A 742 34.18 1.27 -13.27
CA ALA A 742 33.59 0.96 -14.57
C ALA A 742 33.16 -0.52 -14.66
N ASN A 743 31.87 -0.77 -14.44
CA ASN A 743 31.29 -2.10 -14.42
C ASN A 743 31.42 -2.79 -15.81
N PRO A 744 32.04 -3.99 -15.91
CA PRO A 744 32.23 -4.71 -17.17
C PRO A 744 30.96 -5.38 -17.71
N PHE A 745 29.86 -5.38 -16.96
CA PHE A 745 28.60 -6.02 -17.33
C PHE A 745 27.65 -5.06 -18.08
N VAL A 746 26.90 -5.60 -19.05
CA VAL A 746 26.01 -4.82 -19.92
C VAL A 746 24.55 -5.24 -19.71
N PHE A 747 23.66 -4.27 -19.56
CA PHE A 747 22.22 -4.53 -19.46
C PHE A 747 21.62 -4.64 -20.87
N ASP A 748 21.19 -5.85 -21.25
CA ASP A 748 20.49 -6.09 -22.53
C ASP A 748 19.32 -7.05 -22.30
N PRO A 749 18.07 -6.55 -22.28
CA PRO A 749 16.89 -7.36 -21.96
C PRO A 749 16.47 -8.33 -23.08
N ASN A 750 16.98 -8.15 -24.30
CA ASN A 750 16.56 -8.90 -25.49
C ASN A 750 17.44 -10.12 -25.79
N LYS A 751 18.52 -10.31 -25.03
CA LYS A 751 19.42 -11.47 -25.19
C LYS A 751 18.87 -12.71 -24.51
N GLU A 752 19.47 -13.85 -24.81
CA GLU A 752 19.20 -15.05 -24.04
C GLU A 752 19.72 -14.87 -22.60
N HIS A 753 18.88 -15.22 -21.61
CA HIS A 753 19.21 -15.20 -20.19
C HIS A 753 19.24 -16.60 -19.60
N TYR A 754 19.99 -16.76 -18.53
CA TYR A 754 20.10 -17.97 -17.71
C TYR A 754 19.76 -17.61 -16.26
N PHE A 755 19.14 -18.53 -15.54
CA PHE A 755 19.01 -18.42 -14.09
C PHE A 755 20.16 -19.18 -13.45
N ALA A 756 20.87 -18.52 -12.54
CA ALA A 756 22.06 -19.01 -11.88
C ALA A 756 21.84 -19.17 -10.38
N ILE A 757 22.35 -20.26 -9.82
CA ILE A 757 22.44 -20.52 -8.38
C ILE A 757 23.92 -20.74 -8.05
N LEU A 758 24.47 -19.91 -7.17
CA LEU A 758 25.84 -20.04 -6.69
C LEU A 758 25.90 -20.90 -5.44
N ILE A 759 26.87 -21.82 -5.42
CA ILE A 759 27.01 -22.81 -4.35
C ILE A 759 28.47 -22.83 -3.89
N PRO A 760 28.75 -22.43 -2.65
CA PRO A 760 30.08 -22.58 -2.06
C PRO A 760 30.54 -24.04 -2.05
N VAL A 761 31.79 -24.29 -2.50
CA VAL A 761 32.35 -25.65 -2.70
C VAL A 761 32.50 -26.42 -1.37
N ASP A 762 32.64 -25.71 -0.25
CA ASP A 762 32.69 -26.25 1.11
C ASP A 762 31.33 -26.79 1.61
N LYS A 763 30.20 -26.30 1.06
CA LYS A 763 28.84 -26.79 1.36
C LYS A 763 28.44 -28.04 0.56
N GLY A 764 29.22 -28.46 -0.45
CA GLY A 764 29.14 -29.79 -1.07
C GLY A 764 27.86 -30.19 -1.84
N SER A 765 26.87 -29.29 -2.03
CA SER A 765 25.50 -29.65 -2.45
C SER A 765 25.15 -29.47 -3.93
N GLY A 766 26.11 -29.21 -4.83
CA GLY A 766 25.80 -28.85 -6.24
C GLY A 766 25.01 -29.89 -7.04
N ALA A 767 25.12 -31.17 -6.69
CA ALA A 767 24.30 -32.24 -7.28
C ALA A 767 22.85 -32.23 -6.76
N ASP A 768 22.67 -31.91 -5.48
CA ASP A 768 21.36 -31.88 -4.82
C ASP A 768 20.55 -30.67 -5.27
N VAL A 769 21.19 -29.49 -5.34
CA VAL A 769 20.57 -28.27 -5.90
C VAL A 769 20.17 -28.48 -7.37
N LYS A 770 21.01 -29.18 -8.15
CA LYS A 770 20.68 -29.54 -9.52
C LYS A 770 19.47 -30.49 -9.59
N ALA A 771 19.37 -31.46 -8.68
CA ALA A 771 18.23 -32.37 -8.62
C ALA A 771 16.95 -31.63 -8.22
N GLN A 772 16.99 -30.79 -7.18
CA GLN A 772 15.88 -29.95 -6.75
C GLN A 772 15.40 -29.00 -7.85
N ALA A 773 16.33 -28.32 -8.53
CA ALA A 773 15.99 -27.47 -9.68
C ALA A 773 15.40 -28.29 -10.84
N SER A 774 15.82 -29.55 -11.03
CA SER A 774 15.24 -30.44 -12.04
C SER A 774 13.82 -30.85 -11.68
N ASP A 775 13.57 -31.21 -10.43
CA ASP A 775 12.25 -31.61 -9.95
C ASP A 775 11.29 -30.41 -10.00
N PHE A 776 11.75 -29.23 -9.61
CA PHE A 776 11.01 -27.98 -9.77
C PHE A 776 10.70 -27.67 -11.24
N ASN A 777 11.68 -27.81 -12.15
CA ASN A 777 11.43 -27.59 -13.58
C ASN A 777 10.41 -28.57 -14.15
N ASN A 778 10.44 -29.83 -13.72
CA ASN A 778 9.46 -30.82 -14.12
C ASN A 778 8.05 -30.51 -13.57
N ALA A 779 7.95 -29.85 -12.42
CA ALA A 779 6.66 -29.49 -11.82
C ALA A 779 6.09 -28.18 -12.37
N PHE A 780 6.90 -27.12 -12.49
CA PHE A 780 6.45 -25.75 -12.79
C PHE A 780 6.70 -25.29 -14.23
N PHE A 781 7.60 -25.97 -14.96
CA PHE A 781 8.07 -25.54 -16.28
C PHE A 781 8.27 -26.71 -17.27
N GLU A 782 7.52 -27.80 -17.11
CA GLU A 782 7.64 -29.02 -17.93
C GLU A 782 7.52 -28.71 -19.42
N SER A 783 6.53 -27.88 -19.78
CA SER A 783 6.28 -27.43 -21.16
C SER A 783 7.47 -26.71 -21.81
N ARG A 784 8.35 -26.08 -21.00
CA ARG A 784 9.49 -25.31 -21.49
C ARG A 784 10.73 -26.17 -21.78
N ASN A 785 10.76 -27.43 -21.34
CA ASN A 785 11.89 -28.36 -21.55
C ASN A 785 13.27 -27.75 -21.18
N LEU A 786 13.33 -27.05 -20.03
CA LEU A 786 14.52 -26.35 -19.58
C LEU A 786 15.68 -27.33 -19.30
N ARG A 787 16.91 -26.91 -19.63
CA ARG A 787 18.11 -27.70 -19.40
C ARG A 787 18.87 -27.19 -18.20
N ILE A 788 19.34 -28.09 -17.35
CA ILE A 788 20.13 -27.74 -16.17
C ILE A 788 21.56 -28.22 -16.33
N THR A 789 22.49 -27.28 -16.24
CA THR A 789 23.93 -27.55 -16.25
C THR A 789 24.52 -27.17 -14.90
N SER A 790 25.49 -27.93 -14.40
CA SER A 790 26.25 -27.60 -13.20
C SER A 790 27.72 -27.58 -13.59
N ASN A 791 28.38 -26.47 -13.32
CA ASN A 791 29.78 -26.24 -13.66
C ASN A 791 30.52 -25.66 -12.45
N LEU A 792 31.83 -25.87 -12.39
CA LEU A 792 32.69 -25.17 -11.44
C LEU A 792 33.02 -23.78 -11.99
N LEU A 793 32.62 -22.71 -11.30
CA LEU A 793 32.86 -21.33 -11.71
C LEU A 793 34.23 -20.84 -11.23
N SER A 794 34.57 -21.15 -9.97
CA SER A 794 35.85 -20.83 -9.34
C SER A 794 36.32 -21.96 -8.43
N ARG A 795 37.46 -21.80 -7.75
CA ARG A 795 37.93 -22.80 -6.75
C ARG A 795 37.03 -22.87 -5.51
N THR A 796 36.22 -21.83 -5.28
CA THR A 796 35.39 -21.65 -4.10
C THR A 796 33.90 -21.75 -4.40
N HIS A 797 33.47 -21.60 -5.66
CA HIS A 797 32.05 -21.60 -6.04
C HIS A 797 31.74 -22.52 -7.25
N GLN A 798 30.68 -23.31 -7.11
CA GLN A 798 29.97 -23.99 -8.21
C GLN A 798 28.79 -23.13 -8.66
N ILE A 799 28.44 -23.22 -9.94
CA ILE A 799 27.27 -22.55 -10.50
C ILE A 799 26.35 -23.58 -11.16
N VAL A 800 25.10 -23.60 -10.72
CA VAL A 800 24.02 -24.34 -11.38
C VAL A 800 23.26 -23.36 -12.25
N LEU A 801 23.12 -23.69 -13.54
CA LEU A 801 22.48 -22.84 -14.54
C LEU A 801 21.27 -23.55 -15.14
N VAL A 802 20.14 -22.87 -15.11
CA VAL A 802 18.93 -23.25 -15.86
C VAL A 802 18.92 -22.46 -17.17
N LYS A 803 18.94 -23.18 -18.28
CA LYS A 803 19.10 -22.62 -19.63
C LYS A 803 18.04 -23.16 -20.60
N ALA A 804 17.61 -22.40 -21.60
CA ALA A 804 17.84 -20.97 -21.86
C ALA A 804 16.50 -20.24 -21.86
N PHE A 805 16.48 -19.01 -21.35
CA PHE A 805 15.34 -18.09 -21.47
C PHE A 805 15.61 -17.15 -22.64
N SER A 806 14.59 -16.88 -23.46
CA SER A 806 14.78 -16.12 -24.71
C SER A 806 15.02 -14.63 -24.49
N ASN A 807 14.63 -14.09 -23.34
CA ASN A 807 14.74 -12.68 -22.95
C ASN A 807 14.71 -12.56 -21.42
N LEU A 808 14.93 -11.33 -20.94
CA LEU A 808 14.95 -10.98 -19.53
C LEU A 808 13.65 -11.34 -18.83
N SER A 809 12.51 -10.92 -19.38
CA SER A 809 11.19 -11.15 -18.79
C SER A 809 10.98 -12.63 -18.45
N LYS A 810 11.23 -13.55 -19.39
CA LYS A 810 11.07 -15.00 -19.10
C LYS A 810 12.05 -15.54 -18.07
N GLY A 811 13.24 -14.94 -17.96
CA GLY A 811 14.24 -15.29 -16.95
C GLY A 811 13.83 -14.79 -15.56
N MET A 812 13.29 -13.57 -15.48
CA MET A 812 12.78 -12.99 -14.25
C MET A 812 11.49 -13.66 -13.78
N ASP A 813 10.57 -14.04 -14.69
CA ASP A 813 9.41 -14.86 -14.34
C ASP A 813 9.85 -16.15 -13.64
N TYR A 814 10.87 -16.81 -14.19
CA TYR A 814 11.43 -18.02 -13.59
C TYR A 814 12.08 -17.73 -12.24
N TYR A 815 12.87 -16.66 -12.15
CA TYR A 815 13.51 -16.22 -10.91
C TYR A 815 12.47 -16.04 -9.81
N THR A 816 11.42 -15.26 -10.06
CA THR A 816 10.36 -14.96 -9.08
C THR A 816 9.64 -16.23 -8.65
N VAL A 817 9.25 -17.11 -9.59
CA VAL A 817 8.56 -18.36 -9.25
C VAL A 817 9.49 -19.31 -8.47
N PHE A 818 10.78 -19.35 -8.81
CA PHE A 818 11.76 -20.23 -8.14
C PHE A 818 12.04 -19.77 -6.72
N THR A 819 12.35 -18.48 -6.52
CA THR A 819 12.70 -17.90 -5.21
C THR A 819 11.48 -17.73 -4.29
N GLY A 820 10.29 -17.53 -4.86
CA GLY A 820 9.03 -17.47 -4.11
C GLY A 820 8.49 -18.84 -3.67
N ASN A 821 8.98 -19.95 -4.24
CA ASN A 821 8.45 -21.27 -3.96
C ASN A 821 8.87 -21.80 -2.58
N ARG A 822 7.92 -21.84 -1.64
CA ARG A 822 8.12 -22.41 -0.29
C ARG A 822 7.63 -23.85 -0.13
N GLU A 823 7.05 -24.46 -1.17
CA GLU A 823 6.49 -25.81 -1.09
C GLU A 823 7.53 -26.89 -1.45
N MET A 824 8.24 -26.71 -2.57
CA MET A 824 9.28 -27.64 -3.04
C MET A 824 10.70 -27.15 -2.75
N LEU A 825 10.91 -25.84 -2.58
CA LEU A 825 12.24 -25.23 -2.54
C LEU A 825 12.55 -24.49 -1.24
N ILE A 826 11.78 -24.69 -0.16
CA ILE A 826 12.00 -23.98 1.12
C ILE A 826 13.43 -24.15 1.65
N ASP A 827 13.95 -25.39 1.66
CA ASP A 827 15.31 -25.66 2.14
C ASP A 827 16.37 -24.94 1.29
N LEU A 828 16.12 -24.81 -0.01
CA LEU A 828 17.04 -24.16 -0.94
C LEU A 828 16.96 -22.63 -0.82
N ASN A 829 15.75 -22.07 -0.80
CA ASN A 829 15.52 -20.62 -0.73
C ASN A 829 15.87 -20.06 0.65
N SER A 830 15.81 -20.86 1.72
CA SER A 830 16.24 -20.48 3.08
C SER A 830 17.73 -20.75 3.35
N SER A 831 18.49 -21.32 2.41
CA SER A 831 19.91 -21.69 2.62
C SER A 831 20.91 -20.53 2.43
N GLY A 832 20.41 -19.34 2.05
CA GLY A 832 21.22 -18.15 1.81
C GLY A 832 22.17 -18.28 0.61
N LEU A 833 21.74 -19.01 -0.43
CA LEU A 833 22.50 -19.11 -1.68
C LEU A 833 22.15 -17.94 -2.60
N ASP A 834 23.15 -17.35 -3.23
CA ASP A 834 22.94 -16.28 -4.19
C ASP A 834 22.32 -16.85 -5.47
N MET A 835 21.19 -16.27 -5.84
CA MET A 835 20.45 -16.61 -7.06
C MET A 835 20.28 -15.34 -7.88
N PHE A 836 20.50 -15.43 -9.20
CA PHE A 836 20.34 -14.27 -10.08
C PHE A 836 20.06 -14.68 -11.52
N VAL A 837 19.55 -13.73 -12.31
CA VAL A 837 19.40 -13.88 -13.76
C VAL A 837 20.59 -13.24 -14.46
N ILE A 838 21.14 -13.93 -15.46
CA ILE A 838 22.33 -13.48 -16.19
C ILE A 838 22.18 -13.66 -17.69
N SER A 839 22.49 -12.60 -18.45
CA SER A 839 22.52 -12.68 -19.92
C SER A 839 23.64 -13.61 -20.38
N SER A 840 23.46 -14.24 -21.53
CA SER A 840 24.48 -15.08 -22.16
C SER A 840 25.80 -14.34 -22.39
N VAL A 841 25.75 -13.02 -22.60
CA VAL A 841 26.93 -12.15 -22.76
C VAL A 841 27.61 -11.92 -21.42
N ASN A 842 26.86 -11.50 -20.38
CA ASN A 842 27.42 -11.27 -19.05
C ASN A 842 27.91 -12.55 -18.41
N TYR A 843 27.31 -13.70 -18.72
CA TYR A 843 27.80 -15.00 -18.24
C TYR A 843 29.20 -15.32 -18.79
N ILE A 844 29.48 -14.97 -20.05
CA ILE A 844 30.82 -15.12 -20.63
C ILE A 844 31.80 -14.20 -19.89
N GLU A 845 31.39 -12.98 -19.57
CA GLU A 845 32.24 -12.01 -18.88
C GLU A 845 32.49 -12.39 -17.41
N LEU A 846 31.45 -12.81 -16.69
CA LEU A 846 31.54 -13.36 -15.33
C LEU A 846 32.47 -14.57 -15.29
N PHE A 847 32.43 -15.43 -16.31
CA PHE A 847 33.32 -16.59 -16.36
C PHE A 847 34.79 -16.22 -16.61
N LYS A 848 35.07 -15.10 -17.28
CA LYS A 848 36.45 -14.60 -17.49
C LYS A 848 36.99 -13.90 -16.24
N ASN A 849 36.21 -12.97 -15.69
CA ASN A 849 36.67 -12.04 -14.65
C ASN A 849 36.53 -12.67 -13.26
N LYS A 850 35.57 -13.59 -13.08
CA LYS A 850 35.28 -14.30 -11.82
C LYS A 850 34.91 -13.38 -10.66
N ASP A 851 34.49 -12.17 -10.98
CA ASP A 851 33.99 -11.19 -10.01
C ASP A 851 32.49 -11.39 -9.82
N LEU A 852 32.14 -12.07 -8.73
CA LEU A 852 30.75 -12.45 -8.42
C LEU A 852 30.01 -11.31 -7.74
N ASP A 853 30.69 -10.61 -6.83
CA ASP A 853 30.12 -9.55 -6.01
C ASP A 853 29.70 -8.38 -6.92
N GLU A 854 30.57 -7.98 -7.85
CA GLU A 854 30.27 -6.93 -8.84
C GLU A 854 29.09 -7.28 -9.75
N TYR A 855 28.88 -8.58 -10.05
CA TYR A 855 27.72 -9.01 -10.85
C TYR A 855 26.44 -9.03 -10.02
N ILE A 856 26.50 -9.41 -8.74
CA ILE A 856 25.35 -9.41 -7.84
C ILE A 856 24.85 -7.98 -7.65
N ASP A 857 25.76 -7.02 -7.45
CA ASP A 857 25.43 -5.60 -7.34
C ASP A 857 24.81 -5.06 -8.65
N PHE A 858 25.39 -5.44 -9.79
CA PHE A 858 24.82 -5.15 -11.11
C PHE A 858 23.40 -5.71 -11.27
N PHE A 859 23.16 -6.95 -10.83
CA PHE A 859 21.85 -7.59 -10.88
C PHE A 859 20.85 -6.87 -9.98
N ASN A 860 21.21 -6.56 -8.73
CA ASN A 860 20.35 -5.84 -7.79
C ASN A 860 19.96 -4.46 -8.35
N THR A 861 20.91 -3.75 -8.95
CA THR A 861 20.70 -2.40 -9.48
C THR A 861 19.82 -2.39 -10.74
N HIS A 862 20.09 -3.27 -11.70
CA HIS A 862 19.47 -3.22 -13.02
C HIS A 862 18.28 -4.17 -13.22
N TYR A 863 18.14 -5.21 -12.40
CA TYR A 863 17.10 -6.23 -12.55
C TYR A 863 16.06 -6.18 -11.42
N LEU A 864 16.43 -5.74 -10.22
CA LEU A 864 15.53 -5.71 -9.06
C LEU A 864 15.06 -4.31 -8.63
N SER A 865 15.71 -3.22 -9.07
CA SER A 865 15.28 -1.87 -8.70
C SER A 865 13.95 -1.47 -9.36
N THR A 866 13.07 -0.84 -8.59
CA THR A 866 11.72 -0.39 -9.00
C THR A 866 11.73 0.52 -10.23
N LYS A 867 12.84 1.20 -10.53
CA LYS A 867 13.01 2.04 -11.74
C LYS A 867 13.09 1.24 -13.04
N SER A 868 13.47 -0.05 -13.04
CA SER A 868 13.60 -0.83 -14.27
C SER A 868 12.27 -1.32 -14.86
N LYS A 869 11.15 -1.22 -14.10
CA LYS A 869 9.79 -1.59 -14.55
C LYS A 869 9.10 -0.50 -15.39
N GLN A 870 9.73 0.66 -15.59
CA GLN A 870 9.10 1.84 -16.20
C GLN A 870 9.63 2.29 -17.58
N GLU A 871 10.57 1.60 -18.22
CA GLU A 871 10.97 1.97 -19.59
C GLU A 871 10.35 1.05 -20.66
N PRO A 872 9.77 1.63 -21.74
CA PRO A 872 9.03 0.92 -22.78
C PRO A 872 9.86 0.03 -23.71
#